data_AF-A0A9E4NII7-F1
#
_entry.id   AF-A0A9E4NII7-F1
#
_cell.length_a   1.000
_cell.length_b   1.000
_cell.length_c   1.000
_cell.angle_alpha   90.00
_cell.angle_beta   90.00
_cell.angle_gamma   90.00
#
_symmetry.space_group_name_H-M   'P 1'
#
loop_
_entity.id
_entity.type
_entity.pdbx_description
1 polymer ?
#
loop_
_entity_poly.entity_id
_entity_poly.type
_entity_poly.pdbx_seq_one_letter_code
_entity_poly.pdbx_strand_id
1 'polypeptide(L)'
;MKCNHSRRNKSHRFVTFAISFIFMLIFAMDNSWASRDEGEENHEEDKHSSEEDERRKEEEEEEEEEGKHSEDDGGDDGNGLALSPKNSFNIMMNYELGMHCTGFEFAYCCVLPPYNSILAQVVKTQQSDEGQTAFARLLEGDPSVGLDALGRQTVLRDPDLDANGDFQKYVLEYWHDAQPRETRPQVVPQTSTLISATEGNSLLMWNTLADSAVVNPDGSLKTSGNGNPTWNGVSGAMVGDGDFDDPTDNYWNAVWNHLYIYADLEGANPNNSSAESDKIRLGVTGHIEYPADCGAGLHPMGPVSHPDGVPSNPAVANDCGGASNGNVLTFSGEHGTVVYTQMKVLENLPITLTSPRIWEALGLPLTPFEDSINFFADPGAMFEDSVRPFVAMRAKLRHYDPDRPGGMGEPVMQNGVPVEGFGTAPIDIPNCERCHSEVDTTNSPHKSGDEIWAKVQQEYNFWMSYYGIGPGDSDWYPRLKSAAISILGLHDMSHGTDFLVNYPACGTPAECDALAADLSAQNNRPVFAQSTRIGNTTVLCQRCHADNVIAQVKSASFIDDEGNDKVILPMSEAIHQTHRGVGEGGPIAFSDSLGRFGGCQGCHPAHRSNGDMAGYPITETGDNFYADTDNRLGAGGCFVGRDVHSNPFKDIDGAGTPEHLTAIGEWLRDNVSRNQAGLAGSDRDDRGIWCTNCHNQLSQEIWKRENMESLIDGIPGPGASNIRALASLDEIAAAVGVDTQQALDWLDPRDPNVFPADGAIRTSEETMAIWRRDPGLCAYLGGSTDPALDAKLATIEVAGDATACTTGAAASGPDCDGNGEADFQICGSFDGDGDFSVSILDFCTTDDCVAAAQQTLSGSMAAAVPFSAATDGRDHWLAAGEPHCADCHTAPYVEPSGHQPGNDHPPFNYPRKAGLMRYSRGHRDITCQGCHESIHGLYPVAPHLEQGPGVDGVDATTYAQAAYLNSDDSHGPLKCGSCHMYETLADNPDAQIPTRVCAPGEDGDYCDEGEGLRFDGTPIAGDFDAAVSWAHTFTDNHDPRDDFCISCHENENDEVSVSEDEWLEHAMKGRVSRKTMDQVEILISGSVFGSTDPRTTVCQGCHDDEWQEVACNGEDGREWKLHLAEGRVSESVWEHVSMDRTGSTCGW
;
A
#
# COMPACT_ATOMS: atom_id res chain seq x y z
N MET A 1 -29.51 -59.79 20.45
CA MET A 1 -29.99 -60.50 21.67
C MET A 1 -29.74 -59.59 22.88
N LYS A 2 -30.69 -59.46 23.82
CA LYS A 2 -30.54 -59.85 25.25
C LYS A 2 -29.10 -59.72 25.80
N CYS A 3 -28.81 -58.70 26.63
CA CYS A 3 -28.89 -58.72 28.13
C CYS A 3 -27.56 -59.13 28.81
N ASN A 4 -27.11 -58.57 29.95
CA ASN A 4 -27.68 -57.54 30.85
C ASN A 4 -26.60 -56.96 31.82
N HIS A 5 -26.97 -55.93 32.58
CA HIS A 5 -26.39 -55.36 33.83
C HIS A 5 -25.43 -54.15 33.73
N SER A 6 -25.55 -53.11 34.58
CA SER A 6 -26.58 -52.83 35.62
C SER A 6 -26.66 -51.37 36.10
N ARG A 7 -27.87 -50.77 36.05
CA ARG A 7 -28.48 -49.74 36.96
C ARG A 7 -27.77 -48.37 37.07
N ARG A 8 -28.37 -47.25 36.63
CA ARG A 8 -29.54 -46.48 37.15
C ARG A 8 -29.22 -45.53 38.34
N ASN A 9 -29.92 -44.41 38.60
CA ASN A 9 -30.63 -43.38 37.79
C ASN A 9 -31.25 -42.32 38.75
N LYS A 10 -31.48 -41.08 38.26
CA LYS A 10 -32.44 -40.03 38.72
C LYS A 10 -32.23 -39.18 40.01
N SER A 11 -32.20 -37.86 39.76
CA SER A 11 -33.12 -36.79 40.23
C SER A 11 -32.96 -36.00 41.55
N HIS A 12 -32.71 -34.68 41.37
CA HIS A 12 -33.40 -33.49 41.92
C HIS A 12 -33.38 -33.08 43.43
N ARG A 13 -33.32 -31.74 43.59
CA ARG A 13 -33.84 -30.85 44.66
C ARG A 13 -33.04 -30.61 45.97
N PHE A 14 -32.44 -29.40 46.03
CA PHE A 14 -32.78 -28.27 46.94
C PHE A 14 -32.56 -28.33 48.49
N VAL A 15 -32.17 -27.16 49.04
CA VAL A 15 -32.15 -26.69 50.47
C VAL A 15 -30.94 -27.03 51.37
N THR A 16 -29.98 -26.09 51.41
CA THR A 16 -29.56 -25.18 52.51
C THR A 16 -29.36 -25.65 53.98
N PHE A 17 -28.48 -24.90 54.68
CA PHE A 17 -28.03 -24.91 56.10
C PHE A 17 -26.86 -25.87 56.44
N ALA A 18 -25.66 -25.49 56.89
CA ALA A 18 -25.03 -24.32 57.58
C ALA A 18 -24.74 -24.54 59.10
N ILE A 19 -24.01 -23.60 59.72
CA ILE A 19 -23.41 -23.58 61.10
C ILE A 19 -22.03 -24.27 61.20
N SER A 20 -20.97 -23.75 61.83
CA SER A 20 -20.51 -22.39 62.27
C SER A 20 -19.07 -22.51 62.86
N PHE A 21 -18.37 -21.38 63.11
CA PHE A 21 -17.53 -21.00 64.29
C PHE A 21 -16.66 -19.79 63.85
N ILE A 22 -16.82 -18.55 64.37
CA ILE A 22 -16.18 -17.98 65.60
C ILE A 22 -14.64 -17.89 65.43
N PHE A 23 -13.94 -16.75 65.55
CA PHE A 23 -14.21 -15.33 65.91
C PHE A 23 -13.01 -14.47 65.36
N MET A 24 -12.88 -13.13 65.38
CA MET A 24 -13.53 -11.96 66.01
C MET A 24 -13.19 -10.69 65.13
N LEU A 25 -13.37 -9.37 65.44
CA LEU A 25 -13.65 -8.63 66.69
C LEU A 25 -14.75 -7.52 66.55
N ILE A 26 -14.37 -6.25 66.33
CA ILE A 26 -15.10 -4.99 66.72
C ILE A 26 -14.48 -3.80 65.91
N PHE A 27 -15.10 -2.68 65.48
CA PHE A 27 -16.46 -2.05 65.53
C PHE A 27 -16.47 -0.79 64.60
N ALA A 28 -17.50 0.07 64.42
CA ALA A 28 -18.86 0.22 64.98
C ALA A 28 -19.79 1.03 64.00
N MET A 29 -21.05 0.61 63.81
CA MET A 29 -22.32 1.33 64.18
C MET A 29 -22.74 2.53 63.29
N ASP A 30 -24.03 2.73 62.94
CA ASP A 30 -25.27 2.02 63.33
C ASP A 30 -26.51 2.37 62.44
N ASN A 31 -27.42 1.40 62.19
CA ASN A 31 -28.92 1.51 62.21
C ASN A 31 -29.66 2.54 61.29
N SER A 32 -30.99 2.53 61.02
CA SER A 32 -32.16 1.60 61.14
C SER A 32 -33.44 2.30 60.56
N TRP A 33 -34.57 1.70 60.12
CA TRP A 33 -34.98 0.32 59.73
C TRP A 33 -36.49 0.27 59.34
N ALA A 34 -36.84 -0.38 58.21
CA ALA A 34 -38.13 -1.02 57.84
C ALA A 34 -39.46 -0.24 57.55
N SER A 35 -39.93 -0.37 56.29
CA SER A 35 -41.18 -1.10 55.87
C SER A 35 -42.61 -0.49 55.82
N ARG A 36 -43.29 -0.77 54.68
CA ARG A 36 -44.68 -1.26 54.44
C ARG A 36 -45.91 -0.34 54.24
N ASP A 37 -46.58 -0.64 53.11
CA ASP A 37 -48.03 -0.88 52.85
C ASP A 37 -49.09 0.27 52.85
N GLU A 38 -49.87 0.27 51.75
CA GLU A 38 -51.32 0.62 51.57
C GLU A 38 -51.84 2.09 51.54
N GLY A 39 -52.87 2.32 50.70
CA GLY A 39 -53.72 3.53 50.60
C GLY A 39 -53.34 4.47 49.43
N GLU A 40 -54.01 4.50 48.27
CA GLU A 40 -55.41 4.86 47.93
C GLU A 40 -55.78 6.36 48.01
N GLU A 41 -56.20 6.87 46.84
CA GLU A 41 -57.26 7.86 46.59
C GLU A 41 -57.12 9.39 46.87
N ASN A 42 -57.39 10.14 45.78
CA ASN A 42 -58.24 11.34 45.67
C ASN A 42 -57.68 12.78 45.85
N HIS A 43 -57.60 13.45 44.68
CA HIS A 43 -58.28 14.70 44.32
C HIS A 43 -57.94 16.05 45.00
N GLU A 44 -57.94 17.09 44.14
CA GLU A 44 -58.41 18.47 44.40
C GLU A 44 -57.60 19.36 45.39
N GLU A 45 -57.40 20.66 45.15
CA GLU A 45 -57.50 21.47 43.92
C GLU A 45 -56.77 22.82 44.17
N ASP A 46 -56.58 23.60 43.10
CA ASP A 46 -56.61 25.07 43.11
C ASP A 46 -55.61 25.96 43.93
N LYS A 47 -54.72 26.58 43.13
CA LYS A 47 -54.61 28.05 42.90
C LYS A 47 -53.92 29.01 43.90
N HIS A 48 -53.17 29.94 43.30
CA HIS A 48 -52.88 31.34 43.70
C HIS A 48 -51.99 31.57 44.95
N SER A 49 -51.17 32.63 45.02
CA SER A 49 -50.74 33.61 43.99
C SER A 49 -49.52 34.43 44.47
N SER A 50 -48.71 34.86 43.50
CA SER A 50 -48.00 36.15 43.33
C SER A 50 -47.56 37.03 44.53
N GLU A 51 -46.42 37.72 44.31
CA GLU A 51 -46.01 39.01 44.91
C GLU A 51 -45.65 39.01 46.42
N GLU A 52 -44.65 39.76 46.93
CA GLU A 52 -43.66 40.65 46.31
C GLU A 52 -42.38 40.74 47.19
N ASP A 53 -41.22 40.53 46.55
CA ASP A 53 -40.02 41.40 46.51
C ASP A 53 -39.66 42.36 47.69
N GLU A 54 -38.55 42.06 48.40
CA GLU A 54 -37.68 43.08 49.03
C GLU A 54 -36.17 42.88 48.69
N ARG A 55 -35.86 42.99 47.39
CA ARG A 55 -34.72 43.76 46.84
C ARG A 55 -33.34 43.81 47.54
N ARG A 56 -32.34 43.42 46.73
CA ARG A 56 -31.04 44.10 46.52
C ARG A 56 -29.98 44.01 47.66
N LYS A 57 -28.69 43.96 47.36
CA LYS A 57 -27.96 43.92 46.07
C LYS A 57 -26.56 43.35 46.30
N GLU A 58 -26.11 42.47 45.41
CA GLU A 58 -24.81 42.50 44.75
C GLU A 58 -24.98 41.61 43.50
N GLU A 59 -24.45 42.05 42.36
CA GLU A 59 -24.76 41.58 41.00
C GLU A 59 -23.42 41.44 40.24
N GLU A 60 -23.45 40.77 39.07
CA GLU A 60 -22.35 40.65 38.09
C GLU A 60 -21.22 39.67 38.47
N GLU A 61 -21.48 38.35 38.32
CA GLU A 61 -20.72 37.38 37.48
C GLU A 61 -21.43 36.00 37.52
N GLU A 62 -21.24 35.15 36.48
CA GLU A 62 -21.74 33.75 36.34
C GLU A 62 -23.27 33.50 36.18
N GLU A 63 -23.82 33.89 35.01
CA GLU A 63 -24.74 33.04 34.20
C GLU A 63 -23.91 32.62 32.95
N GLU A 64 -24.01 31.46 32.30
CA GLU A 64 -25.07 30.43 32.26
C GLU A 64 -24.49 29.00 32.41
N GLU A 65 -25.06 28.17 33.29
CA GLU A 65 -24.93 26.69 33.26
C GLU A 65 -26.21 26.07 33.89
N GLU A 66 -26.44 24.76 33.71
CA GLU A 66 -27.71 24.02 33.99
C GLU A 66 -28.94 24.44 33.16
N GLY A 67 -29.46 23.55 32.30
CA GLY A 67 -30.56 23.94 31.38
C GLY A 67 -31.53 22.90 30.79
N LYS A 68 -31.25 21.58 30.80
CA LYS A 68 -32.23 20.52 30.44
C LYS A 68 -31.76 19.10 30.77
N HIS A 69 -32.33 18.52 31.82
CA HIS A 69 -32.70 17.11 31.80
C HIS A 69 -34.12 17.00 31.23
N SER A 70 -34.36 16.07 30.32
CA SER A 70 -35.69 15.59 29.95
C SER A 70 -35.88 14.20 30.57
N GLU A 71 -37.06 13.96 31.15
CA GLU A 71 -37.42 12.65 31.73
C GLU A 71 -37.97 11.72 30.65
N ASP A 72 -37.77 10.40 30.82
CA ASP A 72 -38.39 9.37 29.98
C ASP A 72 -39.92 9.40 30.09
N ASP A 73 -40.63 9.34 28.96
CA ASP A 73 -42.06 8.99 28.93
C ASP A 73 -42.29 7.99 27.78
N GLY A 74 -42.70 6.76 28.12
CA GLY A 74 -42.58 5.61 27.21
C GLY A 74 -43.78 5.42 26.26
N GLY A 75 -43.54 5.61 24.96
CA GLY A 75 -44.41 5.16 23.87
C GLY A 75 -43.83 3.91 23.17
N ASP A 76 -44.67 2.90 22.91
CA ASP A 76 -44.29 1.64 22.25
C ASP A 76 -44.53 1.72 20.73
N ASP A 77 -43.75 2.57 20.05
CA ASP A 77 -43.66 2.66 18.60
C ASP A 77 -42.20 2.38 18.18
N GLY A 78 -42.01 1.35 17.34
CA GLY A 78 -40.73 0.64 17.22
C GLY A 78 -39.69 1.24 16.26
N ASN A 79 -39.28 2.50 16.45
CA ASN A 79 -38.10 3.03 15.77
C ASN A 79 -36.81 2.63 16.53
N GLY A 80 -35.85 2.05 15.81
CA GLY A 80 -34.47 1.99 16.27
C GLY A 80 -33.88 3.40 16.33
N LEU A 81 -33.07 3.70 17.34
CA LEU A 81 -32.23 4.88 17.32
C LEU A 81 -30.97 4.56 16.50
N ALA A 82 -30.71 5.37 15.48
CA ALA A 82 -29.49 5.29 14.67
C ALA A 82 -28.25 5.28 15.56
N LEU A 83 -27.32 4.36 15.30
CA LEU A 83 -26.06 4.27 16.01
C LEU A 83 -25.03 5.19 15.32
N SER A 84 -24.40 6.07 16.09
CA SER A 84 -23.35 6.95 15.58
C SER A 84 -22.02 6.21 15.39
N PRO A 85 -21.13 6.68 14.49
CA PRO A 85 -19.75 6.27 14.46
C PRO A 85 -19.07 6.43 15.82
N LYS A 86 -18.26 5.43 16.18
CA LYS A 86 -17.45 5.39 17.43
C LYS A 86 -16.39 6.51 17.49
N ASN A 87 -15.91 6.93 16.33
CA ASN A 87 -14.89 7.95 16.14
C ASN A 87 -15.46 9.14 15.36
N SER A 88 -15.05 10.36 15.69
CA SER A 88 -15.29 11.58 14.89
C SER A 88 -14.31 11.69 13.71
N PHE A 89 -13.11 11.11 13.87
CA PHE A 89 -12.09 11.01 12.82
C PHE A 89 -11.52 9.60 12.74
N ASN A 90 -11.50 9.03 11.54
CA ASN A 90 -10.78 7.81 11.21
C ASN A 90 -9.54 8.17 10.39
N ILE A 91 -8.37 7.65 10.79
CA ILE A 91 -7.14 7.73 10.00
C ILE A 91 -6.86 6.32 9.49
N MET A 92 -7.14 6.07 8.22
CA MET A 92 -6.91 4.79 7.55
C MET A 92 -5.45 4.78 7.07
N MET A 93 -4.67 3.80 7.52
CA MET A 93 -3.22 3.70 7.23
C MET A 93 -2.95 2.67 6.14
N ASN A 94 -2.35 3.13 5.05
CA ASN A 94 -1.92 2.35 3.89
C ASN A 94 -0.39 2.16 3.94
N TYR A 95 0.14 1.20 3.18
CA TYR A 95 1.60 0.96 3.13
C TYR A 95 2.08 0.17 1.91
N GLU A 96 3.39 0.27 1.65
CA GLU A 96 4.10 -0.43 0.59
C GLU A 96 4.73 -1.74 1.10
N LEU A 97 4.96 -2.71 0.20
CA LEU A 97 5.61 -3.96 0.58
C LEU A 97 7.14 -3.79 0.62
N GLY A 98 7.71 -3.75 1.81
CA GLY A 98 9.15 -3.81 2.03
C GLY A 98 9.73 -5.22 1.83
N MET A 99 10.24 -5.50 0.63
CA MET A 99 11.08 -6.69 0.35
C MET A 99 12.56 -6.30 0.36
N HIS A 100 13.39 -7.00 1.14
CA HIS A 100 14.78 -6.59 1.43
C HIS A 100 15.78 -7.69 1.08
N CYS A 101 16.11 -7.83 -0.21
CA CYS A 101 16.90 -8.97 -0.66
C CYS A 101 18.39 -8.85 -0.29
N THR A 102 18.81 -9.60 0.72
CA THR A 102 20.21 -9.72 1.23
C THR A 102 20.82 -8.43 1.80
N GLY A 103 21.70 -8.57 2.80
CA GLY A 103 22.63 -7.51 3.19
C GLY A 103 21.98 -6.20 3.67
N PHE A 104 21.11 -6.28 4.68
CA PHE A 104 20.46 -5.14 5.36
C PHE A 104 21.40 -4.02 5.86
N GLU A 105 22.71 -4.30 5.96
CA GLU A 105 23.74 -3.32 6.35
C GLU A 105 24.40 -2.65 5.14
N PHE A 106 23.92 -2.94 3.92
CA PHE A 106 24.35 -2.46 2.61
C PHE A 106 25.81 -2.76 2.22
N ALA A 107 26.63 -3.20 3.16
CA ALA A 107 28.08 -3.06 3.13
C ALA A 107 28.81 -3.81 1.99
N TYR A 108 28.23 -4.91 1.47
CA TYR A 108 28.81 -5.71 0.37
C TYR A 108 27.92 -5.80 -0.87
N CYS A 109 26.63 -6.06 -0.67
CA CYS A 109 25.64 -6.31 -1.70
C CYS A 109 24.27 -6.17 -1.04
N CYS A 110 23.33 -5.54 -1.74
CA CYS A 110 21.92 -5.52 -1.37
C CYS A 110 21.11 -5.45 -2.67
N VAL A 111 20.18 -6.38 -2.83
CA VAL A 111 19.47 -6.70 -4.08
C VAL A 111 18.11 -5.99 -4.17
N LEU A 112 17.55 -5.50 -3.07
CA LEU A 112 16.44 -4.54 -3.06
C LEU A 112 16.67 -3.50 -1.94
N PRO A 113 16.64 -2.18 -2.23
CA PRO A 113 16.77 -1.16 -1.19
C PRO A 113 15.54 -1.18 -0.27
N PRO A 114 15.70 -1.25 1.07
CA PRO A 114 14.58 -1.25 1.99
C PRO A 114 14.05 0.18 2.12
N TYR A 115 12.96 0.46 1.41
CA TYR A 115 12.15 1.65 1.62
C TYR A 115 10.68 1.25 1.78
N ASN A 116 9.91 2.15 2.37
CA ASN A 116 8.47 2.11 2.53
C ASN A 116 7.96 3.55 2.59
N SER A 117 6.65 3.72 2.52
CA SER A 117 6.00 5.01 2.68
C SER A 117 4.92 4.90 3.74
N ILE A 118 4.85 5.91 4.63
CA ILE A 118 3.66 6.07 5.48
C ILE A 118 2.61 6.72 4.60
N LEU A 119 1.52 6.02 4.33
CA LEU A 119 0.42 6.51 3.50
C LEU A 119 -0.85 6.55 4.37
N ALA A 120 -1.68 7.58 4.23
CA ALA A 120 -2.88 7.76 5.02
C ALA A 120 -4.02 8.47 4.28
N GLN A 121 -5.25 8.09 4.61
CA GLN A 121 -6.46 8.85 4.28
C GLN A 121 -7.21 9.18 5.58
N VAL A 122 -7.59 10.44 5.76
CA VAL A 122 -8.34 10.91 6.93
C VAL A 122 -9.79 11.10 6.56
N VAL A 123 -10.68 10.32 7.17
CA VAL A 123 -12.13 10.50 7.07
C VAL A 123 -12.63 11.20 8.32
N LYS A 124 -13.24 12.37 8.15
CA LYS A 124 -14.17 12.89 9.17
C LYS A 124 -15.48 12.15 9.00
N THR A 125 -15.95 11.51 10.06
CA THR A 125 -17.14 10.66 10.02
C THR A 125 -18.42 11.51 10.02
N GLN A 126 -19.57 10.88 9.73
CA GLN A 126 -20.86 11.53 9.94
C GLN A 126 -21.08 11.77 11.44
N GLN A 127 -21.45 12.99 11.81
CA GLN A 127 -21.68 13.40 13.21
C GLN A 127 -23.03 14.12 13.42
N SER A 128 -23.86 14.25 12.38
CA SER A 128 -25.17 14.93 12.45
C SER A 128 -26.15 14.42 11.37
N ASP A 129 -27.28 15.11 11.25
CA ASP A 129 -28.28 14.93 10.18
C ASP A 129 -28.45 16.15 9.25
N GLU A 130 -27.74 17.26 9.45
CA GLU A 130 -27.86 18.49 8.65
C GLU A 130 -26.47 19.04 8.24
N GLY A 131 -26.38 19.72 7.09
CA GLY A 131 -25.14 20.28 6.54
C GLY A 131 -24.07 19.25 6.14
N GLN A 132 -22.82 19.70 5.98
CA GLN A 132 -21.70 18.83 5.57
C GLN A 132 -21.29 17.83 6.65
N THR A 133 -21.74 18.01 7.90
CA THR A 133 -21.57 17.05 9.01
C THR A 133 -22.57 15.89 8.94
N ALA A 134 -23.54 15.94 8.02
CA ALA A 134 -24.50 14.87 7.75
C ALA A 134 -23.96 13.77 6.82
N PHE A 135 -22.71 13.90 6.39
CA PHE A 135 -22.00 12.94 5.53
C PHE A 135 -20.59 12.69 6.10
N ALA A 136 -20.06 11.49 5.88
CA ALA A 136 -18.64 11.25 6.03
C ALA A 136 -17.87 11.92 4.88
N ARG A 137 -16.69 12.48 5.14
CA ARG A 137 -15.84 13.12 4.12
C ARG A 137 -14.36 12.79 4.30
N LEU A 138 -13.66 12.55 3.20
CA LEU A 138 -12.21 12.59 3.14
C LEU A 138 -11.73 14.04 3.33
N LEU A 139 -10.64 14.24 4.07
CA LEU A 139 -10.03 15.56 4.30
C LEU A 139 -8.79 15.75 3.41
N GLU A 140 -8.79 16.88 2.70
CA GLU A 140 -7.77 17.26 1.72
C GLU A 140 -6.87 18.37 2.24
N GLY A 141 -5.78 18.63 1.51
CA GLY A 141 -4.80 19.64 1.88
C GLY A 141 -5.24 21.06 1.57
N ASP A 142 -4.57 22.00 2.23
CA ASP A 142 -4.69 23.43 2.00
C ASP A 142 -3.72 23.87 0.87
N PRO A 143 -4.22 24.40 -0.25
CA PRO A 143 -3.37 24.82 -1.38
C PRO A 143 -2.55 26.10 -1.12
N SER A 144 -2.65 26.69 0.08
CA SER A 144 -2.09 28.01 0.39
C SER A 144 -1.34 28.09 1.73
N VAL A 145 -1.64 27.21 2.70
CA VAL A 145 -1.08 27.22 4.06
C VAL A 145 -0.23 25.97 4.30
N GLY A 146 0.97 26.16 4.86
CA GLY A 146 1.86 25.05 5.21
C GLY A 146 2.32 24.25 3.99
N LEU A 147 2.77 24.92 2.94
CA LEU A 147 3.45 24.26 1.82
C LEU A 147 4.90 23.91 2.20
N ASP A 148 5.44 22.79 1.71
CA ASP A 148 6.85 22.40 1.85
C ASP A 148 7.75 23.12 0.82
N ALA A 149 9.05 22.79 0.76
CA ALA A 149 9.97 23.44 -0.17
C ALA A 149 9.73 23.09 -1.66
N LEU A 150 8.96 22.03 -1.93
CA LEU A 150 8.53 21.61 -3.26
C LEU A 150 7.10 22.11 -3.59
N GLY A 151 6.45 22.80 -2.64
CA GLY A 151 5.08 23.31 -2.79
C GLY A 151 3.99 22.34 -2.35
N ARG A 152 4.33 21.15 -1.84
CA ARG A 152 3.34 20.16 -1.38
C ARG A 152 2.67 20.59 -0.09
N GLN A 153 1.38 20.33 0.02
CA GLN A 153 0.52 20.80 1.11
C GLN A 153 0.74 19.94 2.37
N THR A 154 0.93 20.54 3.56
CA THR A 154 1.11 19.78 4.83
C THR A 154 0.01 20.02 5.88
N VAL A 155 -1.00 20.83 5.54
CA VAL A 155 -2.11 21.22 6.42
C VAL A 155 -3.41 20.69 5.85
N LEU A 156 -4.20 19.99 6.66
CA LEU A 156 -5.57 19.56 6.34
C LEU A 156 -6.51 20.75 6.56
N ARG A 157 -7.44 21.00 5.63
CA ARG A 157 -8.53 21.97 5.83
C ARG A 157 -9.86 21.28 6.17
N ASP A 158 -10.61 21.85 7.10
CA ASP A 158 -11.87 21.31 7.62
C ASP A 158 -12.93 22.42 7.65
N PRO A 159 -14.02 22.31 6.86
CA PRO A 159 -15.00 23.39 6.74
C PRO A 159 -15.88 23.58 7.97
N ASP A 160 -15.78 22.71 8.98
CA ASP A 160 -16.48 22.91 10.26
C ASP A 160 -15.79 24.01 11.08
N LEU A 161 -16.59 24.92 11.63
CA LEU A 161 -16.09 26.06 12.40
C LEU A 161 -15.78 25.68 13.85
N ASP A 162 -14.72 26.30 14.38
CA ASP A 162 -14.36 26.23 15.79
C ASP A 162 -15.26 27.12 16.67
N ALA A 163 -14.97 27.18 17.98
CA ALA A 163 -15.72 28.01 18.93
C ALA A 163 -15.62 29.53 18.66
N ASN A 164 -14.60 29.99 17.92
CA ASN A 164 -14.42 31.39 17.52
C ASN A 164 -15.16 31.72 16.21
N GLY A 165 -15.53 30.72 15.42
CA GLY A 165 -16.11 30.86 14.09
C GLY A 165 -15.06 30.89 12.97
N ASP A 166 -13.90 30.27 13.16
CA ASP A 166 -12.87 30.08 12.14
C ASP A 166 -12.83 28.61 11.67
N PHE A 167 -12.47 28.39 10.40
CA PHE A 167 -12.34 27.04 9.84
C PHE A 167 -11.23 26.27 10.55
N GLN A 168 -11.50 25.00 10.87
CA GLN A 168 -10.50 24.16 11.52
C GLN A 168 -9.42 23.74 10.53
N LYS A 169 -8.17 23.72 11.01
CA LYS A 169 -7.01 23.27 10.25
C LYS A 169 -6.16 22.35 11.12
N TYR A 170 -5.60 21.31 10.52
CA TYR A 170 -4.84 20.27 11.22
C TYR A 170 -3.55 19.92 10.51
N VAL A 171 -2.66 19.20 11.18
CA VAL A 171 -1.51 18.51 10.58
C VAL A 171 -1.46 17.06 11.07
N LEU A 172 -0.84 16.18 10.27
CA LEU A 172 -0.61 14.77 10.62
C LEU A 172 0.84 14.54 11.05
N GLU A 173 1.10 14.58 12.36
CA GLU A 173 2.39 14.21 12.95
C GLU A 173 2.64 12.71 12.70
N TYR A 174 3.74 12.33 12.06
CA TYR A 174 4.07 10.92 11.80
C TYR A 174 5.37 10.47 12.44
N TRP A 175 5.45 9.16 12.72
CA TRP A 175 6.69 8.49 13.14
C TRP A 175 6.62 6.98 12.90
N HIS A 176 7.78 6.33 13.02
CA HIS A 176 7.93 4.88 13.00
C HIS A 176 8.25 4.33 14.41
N ASP A 177 7.58 3.23 14.77
CA ASP A 177 7.81 2.43 15.98
C ASP A 177 8.29 1.02 15.60
N ALA A 178 9.41 0.57 16.14
CA ALA A 178 9.82 -0.83 16.05
C ALA A 178 8.90 -1.72 16.90
N GLN A 179 8.38 -2.80 16.31
CA GLN A 179 7.50 -3.78 16.98
C GLN A 179 8.08 -4.24 18.33
N PRO A 180 7.34 -4.17 19.47
CA PRO A 180 7.85 -4.67 20.76
C PRO A 180 7.77 -6.20 20.88
N ARG A 181 8.91 -6.86 21.12
CA ARG A 181 8.98 -8.32 21.33
C ARG A 181 8.71 -8.74 22.78
N GLU A 182 8.30 -9.99 22.95
CA GLU A 182 8.28 -10.67 24.26
C GLU A 182 9.67 -10.70 24.91
N THR A 183 9.76 -10.46 26.23
CA THR A 183 11.02 -10.60 26.96
C THR A 183 11.49 -12.05 27.01
N ARG A 184 12.57 -12.37 26.28
CA ARG A 184 13.22 -13.68 26.20
C ARG A 184 14.71 -13.58 26.60
N PRO A 185 15.40 -14.69 26.95
CA PRO A 185 16.77 -14.64 27.46
C PRO A 185 17.82 -14.04 26.50
N GLN A 186 17.52 -14.01 25.21
CA GLN A 186 18.38 -13.49 24.13
C GLN A 186 17.98 -12.07 23.64
N VAL A 187 16.83 -11.54 24.10
CA VAL A 187 16.31 -10.23 23.68
C VAL A 187 16.83 -9.15 24.63
N VAL A 188 17.33 -8.03 24.09
CA VAL A 188 17.79 -6.93 24.93
C VAL A 188 16.57 -6.08 25.34
N PRO A 189 16.44 -5.68 26.63
CA PRO A 189 15.31 -4.85 27.03
C PRO A 189 15.30 -3.50 26.33
N GLN A 190 14.37 -3.30 25.40
CA GLN A 190 14.14 -2.04 24.70
C GLN A 190 13.90 -0.88 25.68
N THR A 191 14.57 0.24 25.44
CA THR A 191 14.36 1.51 26.15
C THR A 191 13.55 2.53 25.34
N SER A 192 13.33 2.25 24.06
CA SER A 192 12.54 3.03 23.10
C SER A 192 11.95 2.05 22.06
N THR A 193 10.89 2.49 21.39
CA THR A 193 10.42 1.94 20.10
C THR A 193 10.64 2.92 18.95
N LEU A 194 10.91 4.20 19.25
CA LEU A 194 11.08 5.26 18.26
C LEU A 194 12.40 5.07 17.48
N ILE A 195 12.24 4.65 16.23
CA ILE A 195 13.29 4.41 15.23
C ILE A 195 14.25 5.62 15.13
N SER A 196 13.75 6.82 14.82
CA SER A 196 14.58 8.04 14.73
C SER A 196 15.38 8.47 15.98
N ALA A 197 15.13 7.87 17.16
CA ALA A 197 15.71 8.32 18.43
C ALA A 197 17.02 7.62 18.86
N THR A 198 17.50 6.61 18.09
CA THR A 198 18.74 5.86 18.42
C THR A 198 19.48 5.31 17.19
N GLU A 199 18.86 5.32 16.01
CA GLU A 199 19.34 4.71 14.78
C GLU A 199 20.62 5.28 14.12
N GLY A 200 21.30 6.26 14.72
CA GLY A 200 22.59 6.79 14.22
C GLY A 200 23.72 5.75 14.09
N ASN A 201 23.47 4.48 14.42
CA ASN A 201 24.37 3.34 14.22
C ASN A 201 23.85 2.34 13.15
N SER A 202 22.56 2.33 12.79
CA SER A 202 21.93 1.37 11.85
C SER A 202 21.70 1.93 10.45
N LEU A 203 21.68 3.26 10.28
CA LEU A 203 21.39 3.96 9.02
C LEU A 203 22.56 3.88 8.01
N LEU A 204 22.90 2.66 7.60
CA LEU A 204 24.06 2.39 6.77
C LEU A 204 23.87 2.68 5.28
N MET A 205 22.67 3.00 4.79
CA MET A 205 22.49 3.41 3.39
C MET A 205 23.12 4.79 3.07
N TRP A 206 23.19 5.70 4.05
CA TRP A 206 23.91 6.98 3.92
C TRP A 206 25.41 6.86 4.23
N ASN A 207 25.82 5.88 5.03
CA ASN A 207 27.22 5.71 5.43
C ASN A 207 28.01 4.80 4.47
N THR A 208 27.38 3.75 3.92
CA THR A 208 28.00 2.77 3.01
C THR A 208 28.46 3.43 1.72
N LEU A 209 29.73 3.23 1.37
CA LEU A 209 30.37 3.77 0.17
C LEU A 209 29.78 3.15 -1.11
N ALA A 210 29.31 4.02 -2.00
CA ALA A 210 28.87 3.68 -3.35
C ALA A 210 29.09 4.89 -4.28
N ASP A 211 30.02 4.75 -5.22
CA ASP A 211 30.41 5.76 -6.25
C ASP A 211 29.17 6.29 -6.99
N SER A 212 28.80 7.55 -6.76
CA SER A 212 27.52 8.13 -7.21
C SER A 212 27.50 8.44 -8.71
N ALA A 213 26.32 8.73 -9.27
CA ALA A 213 26.20 8.88 -10.71
C ALA A 213 26.72 10.23 -11.22
N VAL A 214 27.78 10.20 -12.02
CA VAL A 214 28.35 11.39 -12.66
C VAL A 214 27.64 11.68 -13.99
N VAL A 215 27.34 12.95 -14.22
CA VAL A 215 26.76 13.44 -15.48
C VAL A 215 27.82 13.84 -16.51
N ASN A 216 27.48 13.63 -17.78
CA ASN A 216 28.21 14.16 -18.93
C ASN A 216 27.94 15.69 -19.08
N PRO A 217 28.71 16.42 -19.92
CA PRO A 217 28.55 17.87 -20.10
C PRO A 217 27.22 18.34 -20.73
N ASP A 218 26.33 17.41 -21.09
CA ASP A 218 24.99 17.61 -21.62
C ASP A 218 23.87 17.37 -20.58
N GLY A 219 24.18 16.67 -19.48
CA GLY A 219 23.23 16.28 -18.41
C GLY A 219 23.00 14.76 -18.31
N SER A 220 23.35 13.99 -19.35
CA SER A 220 23.14 12.54 -19.40
C SER A 220 23.99 11.79 -18.37
N LEU A 221 23.44 10.70 -17.81
CA LEU A 221 24.22 9.82 -16.93
C LEU A 221 25.38 9.17 -17.69
N LYS A 222 26.56 9.15 -17.08
CA LYS A 222 27.74 8.49 -17.61
C LYS A 222 27.63 6.96 -17.42
N THR A 223 27.76 6.22 -18.50
CA THR A 223 27.68 4.75 -18.50
C THR A 223 28.98 4.08 -18.96
N SER A 224 29.16 2.81 -18.61
CA SER A 224 30.27 1.96 -19.05
C SER A 224 30.20 1.61 -20.54
N GLY A 225 31.34 1.28 -21.16
CA GLY A 225 31.42 1.02 -22.59
C GLY A 225 31.39 2.29 -23.47
N ASN A 226 31.11 2.15 -24.77
CA ASN A 226 31.07 3.25 -25.77
C ASN A 226 32.29 4.20 -25.80
N GLY A 227 33.45 3.78 -25.27
CA GLY A 227 34.68 4.57 -25.17
C GLY A 227 35.17 4.73 -23.73
N ASN A 228 34.27 4.59 -22.75
CA ASN A 228 34.61 4.35 -21.35
C ASN A 228 35.05 2.88 -21.15
N PRO A 229 35.77 2.56 -20.06
CA PRO A 229 35.97 1.19 -19.62
C PRO A 229 34.63 0.46 -19.39
N THR A 230 34.65 -0.88 -19.43
CA THR A 230 33.56 -1.71 -18.91
C THR A 230 33.57 -1.70 -17.38
N TRP A 231 32.40 -1.89 -16.77
CA TRP A 231 32.24 -2.02 -15.32
C TRP A 231 32.01 -3.51 -15.01
N ASN A 232 32.91 -4.16 -14.28
CA ASN A 232 32.82 -5.60 -13.98
C ASN A 232 32.51 -6.48 -15.24
N GLY A 233 33.10 -6.12 -16.39
CA GLY A 233 32.87 -6.80 -17.68
C GLY A 233 31.73 -6.22 -18.54
N VAL A 234 30.79 -5.45 -17.99
CA VAL A 234 29.55 -5.02 -18.67
C VAL A 234 29.61 -3.59 -19.24
N SER A 235 28.81 -3.34 -20.27
CA SER A 235 28.56 -2.04 -20.92
C SER A 235 27.17 -1.51 -20.59
N GLY A 236 26.95 -0.19 -20.57
CA GLY A 236 25.66 0.43 -20.27
C GLY A 236 25.34 0.59 -18.78
N ALA A 237 26.15 0.03 -17.87
CA ALA A 237 25.99 0.25 -16.43
C ALA A 237 26.38 1.68 -16.04
N MET A 238 25.67 2.29 -15.08
CA MET A 238 26.02 3.61 -14.52
C MET A 238 27.40 3.57 -13.84
N VAL A 239 28.21 4.61 -14.05
CA VAL A 239 29.50 4.81 -13.38
C VAL A 239 29.67 6.26 -12.90
N GLY A 240 30.23 6.45 -11.70
CA GLY A 240 30.68 7.76 -11.23
C GLY A 240 32.04 8.13 -11.82
N ASP A 241 32.84 8.92 -11.11
CA ASP A 241 34.22 9.23 -11.51
C ASP A 241 35.27 8.30 -10.89
N GLY A 242 34.90 7.53 -9.86
CA GLY A 242 35.77 6.58 -9.19
C GLY A 242 36.62 7.15 -8.06
N ASP A 243 36.33 8.36 -7.55
CA ASP A 243 36.52 8.64 -6.13
C ASP A 243 35.23 8.42 -5.32
N PHE A 244 35.21 8.84 -4.06
CA PHE A 244 34.15 8.51 -3.07
C PHE A 244 33.98 9.63 -2.02
N ASP A 245 34.65 10.77 -2.22
CA ASP A 245 34.74 11.87 -1.25
C ASP A 245 33.54 12.84 -1.34
N ASP A 246 32.61 12.65 -2.29
CA ASP A 246 31.46 13.53 -2.54
C ASP A 246 30.29 13.21 -1.57
N PRO A 247 29.43 14.19 -1.22
CA PRO A 247 28.31 13.99 -0.28
C PRO A 247 27.33 12.89 -0.71
N THR A 248 27.22 12.69 -2.01
CA THR A 248 26.35 11.76 -2.73
C THR A 248 26.89 10.34 -2.84
N ASP A 249 28.15 10.06 -2.47
CA ASP A 249 28.79 8.73 -2.67
C ASP A 249 28.36 7.67 -1.65
N ASN A 250 27.05 7.57 -1.45
CA ASN A 250 26.39 6.68 -0.52
C ASN A 250 25.33 5.83 -1.24
N TYR A 251 25.07 4.63 -0.71
CA TYR A 251 24.12 3.67 -1.31
C TYR A 251 22.75 4.32 -1.62
N TRP A 252 22.26 5.21 -0.75
CA TRP A 252 20.96 5.85 -0.92
C TRP A 252 20.87 6.79 -2.13
N ASN A 253 21.86 7.66 -2.34
CA ASN A 253 21.93 8.51 -3.53
C ASN A 253 22.30 7.66 -4.78
N ALA A 254 23.14 6.64 -4.61
CA ALA A 254 23.62 5.77 -5.68
C ALA A 254 22.58 4.76 -6.23
N VAL A 255 21.42 4.57 -5.57
CA VAL A 255 20.35 3.66 -6.03
C VAL A 255 19.18 4.34 -6.75
N TRP A 256 19.03 5.67 -6.65
CA TRP A 256 17.85 6.40 -7.16
C TRP A 256 18.10 7.31 -8.39
N ASN A 257 19.34 7.37 -8.90
CA ASN A 257 19.78 8.36 -9.89
C ASN A 257 19.26 8.19 -11.33
N HIS A 258 18.61 7.07 -11.63
CA HIS A 258 17.84 6.90 -12.86
C HIS A 258 16.55 7.76 -12.86
N LEU A 259 16.06 8.20 -11.70
CA LEU A 259 14.86 9.00 -11.54
C LEU A 259 15.12 10.51 -11.66
N TYR A 260 14.14 11.26 -12.19
CA TYR A 260 14.20 12.71 -12.33
C TYR A 260 12.83 13.39 -12.39
N ILE A 261 12.80 14.71 -12.23
CA ILE A 261 11.63 15.59 -12.41
C ILE A 261 11.98 16.79 -13.31
N TYR A 262 10.98 17.60 -13.67
CA TYR A 262 11.16 18.82 -14.48
C TYR A 262 10.77 20.12 -13.76
N ALA A 263 9.85 20.07 -12.80
CA ALA A 263 9.41 21.24 -12.04
C ALA A 263 8.98 20.90 -10.60
N ASP A 264 8.16 19.86 -10.45
CA ASP A 264 7.56 19.44 -9.19
C ASP A 264 7.42 17.90 -9.11
N LEU A 265 6.76 17.43 -8.05
CA LEU A 265 6.45 16.02 -7.81
C LEU A 265 5.05 15.59 -8.30
N GLU A 266 4.25 16.46 -8.93
CA GLU A 266 2.96 16.08 -9.56
C GLU A 266 3.13 15.79 -11.07
N GLY A 267 4.36 15.55 -11.51
CA GLY A 267 4.67 15.19 -12.90
C GLY A 267 4.60 16.37 -13.88
N ALA A 268 4.72 17.63 -13.44
CA ALA A 268 4.68 18.74 -14.39
C ALA A 268 5.96 18.82 -15.24
N ASN A 269 5.79 18.71 -16.56
CA ASN A 269 6.80 19.04 -17.57
C ASN A 269 6.37 20.29 -18.35
N PRO A 270 6.52 21.50 -17.79
CA PRO A 270 5.89 22.73 -18.31
C PRO A 270 6.44 23.20 -19.66
N ASN A 271 7.60 22.69 -20.08
CA ASN A 271 8.20 22.97 -21.40
C ASN A 271 7.93 21.86 -22.43
N ASN A 272 7.34 20.72 -22.03
CA ASN A 272 7.27 19.48 -22.79
C ASN A 272 8.66 19.08 -23.35
N SER A 273 9.67 19.10 -22.48
CA SER A 273 11.06 18.79 -22.83
C SER A 273 11.39 17.33 -22.55
N SER A 274 12.24 16.73 -23.38
CA SER A 274 12.97 15.49 -23.08
C SER A 274 14.48 15.72 -22.91
N ALA A 275 14.95 16.97 -23.08
CA ALA A 275 16.36 17.33 -23.09
C ALA A 275 17.05 17.05 -21.75
N GLU A 276 18.27 16.52 -21.78
CA GLU A 276 19.03 16.15 -20.59
C GLU A 276 19.36 17.35 -19.71
N SER A 277 19.61 18.52 -20.31
CA SER A 277 19.88 19.76 -19.57
C SER A 277 18.68 20.34 -18.80
N ASP A 278 17.46 19.82 -19.03
CA ASP A 278 16.25 20.20 -18.31
C ASP A 278 15.86 19.17 -17.21
N LYS A 279 16.52 18.00 -17.12
CA LYS A 279 16.19 16.92 -16.18
C LYS A 279 16.80 17.15 -14.80
N ILE A 280 15.97 17.39 -13.79
CA ILE A 280 16.39 17.50 -12.38
C ILE A 280 16.47 16.09 -11.80
N ARG A 281 17.67 15.49 -11.84
CA ARG A 281 17.92 14.11 -11.39
C ARG A 281 17.96 13.99 -9.85
N LEU A 282 17.50 12.85 -9.34
CA LEU A 282 17.56 12.52 -7.91
C LEU A 282 18.90 11.84 -7.58
N GLY A 283 19.42 11.99 -6.36
CA GLY A 283 20.66 11.31 -5.92
C GLY A 283 21.94 11.70 -6.69
N VAL A 284 22.00 12.89 -7.29
CA VAL A 284 23.10 13.35 -8.17
C VAL A 284 23.65 14.70 -7.72
N THR A 285 24.98 14.82 -7.65
CA THR A 285 25.68 16.05 -7.20
C THR A 285 25.26 17.26 -8.02
N GLY A 286 24.84 18.33 -7.35
CA GLY A 286 24.37 19.57 -7.96
C GLY A 286 22.92 19.55 -8.48
N HIS A 287 22.22 18.41 -8.40
CA HIS A 287 20.77 18.30 -8.62
C HIS A 287 20.04 18.13 -7.27
N ILE A 288 19.23 17.08 -7.07
CA ILE A 288 18.66 16.75 -5.75
C ILE A 288 19.57 15.76 -5.04
N GLU A 289 20.34 16.25 -4.06
CA GLU A 289 21.18 15.46 -3.16
C GLU A 289 20.35 15.08 -1.92
N TYR A 290 20.20 13.78 -1.60
CA TYR A 290 19.42 13.37 -0.44
C TYR A 290 20.19 13.61 0.88
N PRO A 291 19.63 14.38 1.83
CA PRO A 291 20.24 14.56 3.14
C PRO A 291 20.34 13.24 3.91
N ALA A 292 21.21 13.22 4.93
CA ALA A 292 21.17 12.18 5.96
C ALA A 292 19.83 12.20 6.72
N ASP A 293 19.41 11.04 7.20
CA ASP A 293 18.18 10.86 8.00
C ASP A 293 16.89 11.28 7.26
N CYS A 294 16.86 11.17 5.92
CA CYS A 294 15.78 11.67 5.05
C CYS A 294 15.44 10.73 3.89
N GLY A 295 14.17 10.34 3.80
CA GLY A 295 13.63 9.48 2.74
C GLY A 295 13.60 10.14 1.36
N ALA A 296 13.29 9.35 0.33
CA ALA A 296 13.40 9.77 -1.08
C ALA A 296 12.42 10.90 -1.45
N GLY A 297 11.26 11.01 -0.78
CA GLY A 297 10.37 12.18 -0.90
C GLY A 297 10.80 13.38 -0.04
N LEU A 298 12.05 13.44 0.41
CA LEU A 298 12.62 14.43 1.34
C LEU A 298 11.90 14.49 2.71
N HIS A 299 11.38 13.35 3.16
CA HIS A 299 10.68 13.20 4.44
C HIS A 299 11.65 12.80 5.59
N PRO A 300 11.64 13.51 6.73
CA PRO A 300 12.46 13.14 7.89
C PRO A 300 12.11 11.77 8.49
N MET A 301 13.12 11.02 8.94
CA MET A 301 12.95 9.75 9.69
C MET A 301 11.97 9.79 10.87
N GLY A 302 11.81 10.97 11.47
CA GLY A 302 11.31 11.22 12.80
C GLY A 302 12.16 12.30 13.47
N PRO A 303 11.85 12.72 14.69
CA PRO A 303 12.67 13.68 15.43
C PRO A 303 14.01 13.05 15.83
N VAL A 304 15.11 13.51 15.23
CA VAL A 304 16.42 12.83 15.21
C VAL A 304 17.31 13.07 16.42
N SER A 305 18.08 12.05 16.84
CA SER A 305 19.14 12.15 17.85
C SER A 305 20.53 12.49 17.25
N HIS A 306 20.67 13.70 16.72
CA HIS A 306 21.91 14.21 16.10
C HIS A 306 23.02 14.47 17.15
N PRO A 307 24.34 14.48 16.84
CA PRO A 307 25.04 13.98 15.64
C PRO A 307 26.11 12.89 15.95
N ASP A 308 26.20 12.39 17.19
CA ASP A 308 27.30 11.51 17.66
C ASP A 308 26.87 10.06 17.97
N GLY A 309 25.66 9.67 17.56
CA GLY A 309 25.16 8.28 17.64
C GLY A 309 24.83 7.79 19.05
N VAL A 310 24.70 8.70 20.03
CA VAL A 310 24.48 8.35 21.45
C VAL A 310 23.00 8.46 21.84
N PRO A 311 22.36 7.40 22.39
CA PRO A 311 20.94 7.39 22.83
C PRO A 311 20.56 8.36 23.96
N SER A 312 21.43 9.28 24.36
CA SER A 312 21.22 10.24 25.44
C SER A 312 20.97 11.67 24.97
N ASN A 313 21.03 11.93 23.66
CA ASN A 313 20.85 13.28 23.12
C ASN A 313 19.35 13.64 23.06
N PRO A 314 18.99 14.91 23.31
CA PRO A 314 17.62 15.37 23.09
C PRO A 314 17.30 15.30 21.59
N ALA A 315 16.10 14.81 21.26
CA ALA A 315 15.62 14.80 19.88
C ALA A 315 15.57 16.24 19.33
N VAL A 316 16.04 16.39 18.09
CA VAL A 316 16.07 17.65 17.34
C VAL A 316 15.03 17.55 16.21
N ALA A 317 14.39 18.66 15.88
CA ALA A 317 13.57 18.70 14.67
C ALA A 317 14.48 18.50 13.45
N ASN A 318 14.20 17.46 12.66
CA ASN A 318 14.76 17.28 11.33
C ASN A 318 13.74 17.86 10.33
N ASP A 319 14.21 18.67 9.40
CA ASP A 319 13.45 19.31 8.32
C ASP A 319 13.97 18.92 6.93
N CYS A 320 14.90 17.95 6.86
CA CYS A 320 15.63 17.56 5.67
C CYS A 320 16.37 18.73 4.99
N GLY A 321 17.06 19.54 5.79
CA GLY A 321 17.81 20.71 5.29
C GLY A 321 16.90 21.88 4.90
N GLY A 322 15.68 21.92 5.45
CA GLY A 322 14.61 22.83 5.09
C GLY A 322 13.79 22.41 3.87
N ALA A 323 13.89 21.15 3.41
CA ALA A 323 13.08 20.63 2.32
C ALA A 323 11.63 20.33 2.73
N SER A 324 11.42 19.93 3.99
CA SER A 324 10.13 19.55 4.55
C SER A 324 9.70 20.50 5.68
N ASN A 325 8.41 20.49 6.01
CA ASN A 325 7.90 21.11 7.25
C ASN A 325 8.13 20.21 8.49
N GLY A 326 9.17 19.37 8.48
CA GLY A 326 9.45 18.41 9.55
C GLY A 326 8.58 17.16 9.47
N ASN A 327 8.26 16.57 10.62
CA ASN A 327 7.53 15.30 10.73
C ASN A 327 6.01 15.42 10.55
N VAL A 328 5.58 16.08 9.48
CA VAL A 328 4.18 16.12 9.03
C VAL A 328 4.04 15.53 7.62
N LEU A 329 2.97 14.75 7.40
CA LEU A 329 2.70 14.16 6.08
C LEU A 329 2.40 15.26 5.05
N THR A 330 2.80 15.06 3.79
CA THR A 330 2.39 15.92 2.68
C THR A 330 1.20 15.32 1.94
N PHE A 331 0.35 16.14 1.33
CA PHE A 331 -0.71 15.68 0.43
C PHE A 331 -0.13 15.44 -0.98
N SER A 332 -0.49 14.33 -1.61
CA SER A 332 -0.02 13.93 -2.95
C SER A 332 -0.75 14.61 -4.13
N GLY A 333 -1.61 15.59 -3.85
CA GLY A 333 -2.24 16.43 -4.88
C GLY A 333 -3.28 15.73 -5.76
N GLU A 334 -3.57 16.32 -6.92
CA GLU A 334 -4.56 15.81 -7.90
C GLU A 334 -3.96 14.74 -8.82
N HIS A 335 -2.63 14.73 -9.00
CA HIS A 335 -1.94 13.80 -9.91
C HIS A 335 -1.20 12.67 -9.18
N GLY A 336 -1.04 12.78 -7.86
CA GLY A 336 -0.20 11.86 -7.10
C GLY A 336 1.27 12.24 -7.19
N THR A 337 2.11 11.56 -6.43
CA THR A 337 3.56 11.79 -6.52
C THR A 337 4.13 11.02 -7.70
N VAL A 338 4.47 11.74 -8.76
CA VAL A 338 4.93 11.24 -10.07
C VAL A 338 6.34 11.76 -10.37
N VAL A 339 7.24 10.83 -10.69
CA VAL A 339 8.61 11.10 -11.19
C VAL A 339 8.79 10.49 -12.58
N TYR A 340 9.93 10.73 -13.23
CA TYR A 340 10.24 10.16 -14.55
C TYR A 340 11.44 9.21 -14.51
N THR A 341 11.44 8.21 -15.41
CA THR A 341 12.58 7.31 -15.69
C THR A 341 12.73 7.12 -17.22
N GLN A 342 13.93 6.76 -17.67
CA GLN A 342 14.28 6.74 -19.10
C GLN A 342 14.23 5.32 -19.70
N MET A 343 13.30 5.07 -20.62
CA MET A 343 13.13 3.79 -21.33
C MET A 343 14.04 3.65 -22.57
N LYS A 344 13.98 2.52 -23.28
CA LYS A 344 14.77 2.23 -24.50
C LYS A 344 14.46 3.15 -25.69
N VAL A 345 13.21 3.58 -25.83
CA VAL A 345 12.67 4.33 -26.99
C VAL A 345 11.68 5.44 -26.59
N LEU A 346 11.60 5.74 -25.30
CA LEU A 346 10.78 6.78 -24.71
C LEU A 346 11.64 7.46 -23.64
N GLU A 347 11.84 8.77 -23.77
CA GLU A 347 12.62 9.50 -22.77
C GLU A 347 11.87 9.60 -21.45
N ASN A 348 10.63 10.09 -21.47
CA ASN A 348 9.87 10.37 -20.26
C ASN A 348 8.79 9.31 -20.02
N LEU A 349 9.14 8.21 -19.34
CA LEU A 349 8.14 7.31 -18.72
C LEU A 349 7.77 7.88 -17.33
N PRO A 350 6.50 8.27 -17.08
CA PRO A 350 6.05 8.62 -15.74
C PRO A 350 6.02 7.39 -14.83
N ILE A 351 6.32 7.60 -13.56
CA ILE A 351 6.36 6.60 -12.48
C ILE A 351 5.60 7.18 -11.29
N THR A 352 4.40 6.67 -11.05
CA THR A 352 3.55 7.08 -9.91
C THR A 352 3.96 6.32 -8.65
N LEU A 353 4.61 7.03 -7.72
CA LEU A 353 5.01 6.49 -6.41
C LEU A 353 3.79 6.41 -5.48
N THR A 354 3.01 7.48 -5.38
CA THR A 354 1.78 7.55 -4.57
C THR A 354 0.58 7.92 -5.43
N SER A 355 -0.55 7.24 -5.21
CA SER A 355 -1.84 7.67 -5.76
C SER A 355 -2.20 9.12 -5.37
N PRO A 356 -2.87 9.89 -6.25
CA PRO A 356 -3.48 11.17 -5.90
C PRO A 356 -4.32 11.16 -4.61
N ARG A 357 -4.45 12.31 -3.96
CA ARG A 357 -5.34 12.58 -2.80
C ARG A 357 -5.08 11.66 -1.58
N ILE A 358 -3.79 11.39 -1.31
CA ILE A 358 -3.29 10.64 -0.15
C ILE A 358 -2.32 11.51 0.66
N TRP A 359 -2.28 11.31 1.99
CA TRP A 359 -1.28 11.89 2.88
C TRP A 359 -0.07 10.96 2.99
N GLU A 360 1.12 11.44 2.62
CA GLU A 360 2.33 10.63 2.43
C GLU A 360 3.54 11.09 3.27
N ALA A 361 4.39 10.13 3.63
CA ALA A 361 5.82 10.31 3.82
C ALA A 361 6.57 9.25 3.03
N LEU A 362 7.00 9.62 1.81
CA LEU A 362 7.58 8.74 0.81
C LEU A 362 9.04 8.33 1.07
N GLY A 363 9.32 7.04 0.82
CA GLY A 363 10.68 6.54 0.67
C GLY A 363 11.50 6.53 1.97
N LEU A 364 10.84 6.33 3.11
CA LEU A 364 11.50 6.14 4.41
C LEU A 364 12.09 4.72 4.49
N PRO A 365 13.28 4.52 5.08
CA PRO A 365 13.90 3.20 5.19
C PRO A 365 13.14 2.28 6.15
N LEU A 366 13.29 0.97 5.93
CA LEU A 366 12.87 -0.05 6.89
C LEU A 366 14.08 -0.66 7.62
N THR A 367 14.03 -0.62 8.96
CA THR A 367 15.01 -1.30 9.82
C THR A 367 14.46 -2.64 10.31
N PRO A 368 15.22 -3.75 10.19
CA PRO A 368 14.85 -5.02 10.79
C PRO A 368 15.32 -5.18 12.24
N PHE A 369 15.96 -4.17 12.86
CA PHE A 369 16.70 -4.34 14.12
C PHE A 369 16.06 -3.73 15.36
N GLU A 370 16.55 -4.20 16.49
CA GLU A 370 16.27 -3.66 17.81
C GLU A 370 17.32 -2.60 18.18
N ASP A 371 16.86 -1.37 18.40
CA ASP A 371 17.68 -0.21 18.80
C ASP A 371 18.64 -0.52 19.96
N SER A 372 18.20 -1.39 20.89
CA SER A 372 18.96 -1.74 22.10
C SER A 372 20.05 -2.81 21.92
N ILE A 373 20.12 -3.55 20.80
CA ILE A 373 21.17 -4.57 20.63
C ILE A 373 22.53 -3.95 20.31
N ASN A 374 22.57 -2.72 19.79
CA ASN A 374 23.81 -2.05 19.36
C ASN A 374 24.61 -2.94 18.37
N PHE A 375 23.92 -3.31 17.29
CA PHE A 375 24.30 -4.32 16.29
C PHE A 375 25.81 -4.37 15.99
N PHE A 376 26.44 -3.23 15.71
CA PHE A 376 27.83 -3.15 15.23
C PHE A 376 28.89 -3.26 16.34
N ALA A 377 28.50 -3.12 17.61
CA ALA A 377 29.38 -3.32 18.76
C ALA A 377 29.38 -4.76 19.27
N ASP A 378 28.25 -5.47 19.15
CA ASP A 378 28.13 -6.89 19.53
C ASP A 378 27.18 -7.69 18.60
N PRO A 379 27.61 -8.05 17.37
CA PRO A 379 26.88 -8.99 16.53
C PRO A 379 26.77 -10.41 17.12
N GLY A 380 27.50 -10.73 18.21
CA GLY A 380 27.30 -11.97 18.96
C GLY A 380 25.97 -12.00 19.71
N ALA A 381 25.38 -10.83 20.01
CA ALA A 381 24.03 -10.70 20.54
C ALA A 381 22.92 -10.76 19.47
N MET A 382 23.26 -10.71 18.17
CA MET A 382 22.30 -10.68 17.07
C MET A 382 21.87 -12.08 16.61
N PHE A 383 20.84 -12.63 17.25
CA PHE A 383 20.15 -13.83 16.78
C PHE A 383 19.18 -13.49 15.63
N GLU A 384 18.97 -14.44 14.73
CA GLU A 384 17.97 -14.33 13.65
C GLU A 384 16.56 -14.07 14.22
N ASP A 385 16.23 -14.67 15.36
CA ASP A 385 14.95 -14.46 16.05
C ASP A 385 14.72 -13.01 16.51
N SER A 386 15.78 -12.19 16.58
CA SER A 386 15.77 -10.78 16.98
C SER A 386 15.37 -9.80 15.88
N VAL A 387 15.20 -10.28 14.65
CA VAL A 387 14.60 -9.51 13.54
C VAL A 387 13.19 -9.05 13.91
N ARG A 388 12.87 -7.77 13.66
CA ARG A 388 11.50 -7.27 13.82
C ARG A 388 10.70 -7.70 12.58
N PRO A 389 9.49 -8.26 12.75
CA PRO A 389 8.68 -8.73 11.61
C PRO A 389 7.94 -7.61 10.88
N PHE A 390 7.89 -6.40 11.44
CA PHE A 390 7.33 -5.20 10.82
C PHE A 390 7.79 -3.93 11.55
N VAL A 391 7.72 -2.79 10.85
CA VAL A 391 7.68 -1.46 11.45
C VAL A 391 6.22 -1.07 11.67
N ALA A 392 5.86 -0.58 12.85
CA ALA A 392 4.58 0.09 13.06
C ALA A 392 4.69 1.55 12.59
N MET A 393 3.84 1.94 11.64
CA MET A 393 3.70 3.31 11.16
C MET A 393 2.60 3.99 11.95
N ARG A 394 2.78 5.25 12.33
CA ARG A 394 1.75 6.04 13.03
C ARG A 394 1.58 7.42 12.44
N ALA A 395 0.36 7.92 12.51
CA ALA A 395 0.00 9.31 12.25
C ALA A 395 -0.93 9.82 13.37
N LYS A 396 -0.71 11.05 13.86
CA LYS A 396 -1.54 11.71 14.87
C LYS A 396 -2.10 13.02 14.32
N LEU A 397 -3.40 13.22 14.46
CA LEU A 397 -4.04 14.49 14.12
C LEU A 397 -3.74 15.53 15.21
N ARG A 398 -3.21 16.68 14.81
CA ARG A 398 -2.96 17.86 15.67
C ARG A 398 -3.65 19.08 15.10
N HIS A 399 -4.10 19.99 15.95
CA HIS A 399 -4.51 21.32 15.50
C HIS A 399 -3.31 22.06 14.88
N TYR A 400 -3.56 22.82 13.81
CA TYR A 400 -2.53 23.66 13.18
C TYR A 400 -2.22 24.88 14.05
N ASP A 401 -0.95 25.05 14.41
CA ASP A 401 -0.41 26.22 15.13
C ASP A 401 0.81 26.75 14.35
N PRO A 402 0.67 27.83 13.56
CA PRO A 402 1.73 28.32 12.67
C PRO A 402 2.97 28.86 13.40
N ASP A 403 2.90 29.10 14.70
CA ASP A 403 4.05 29.49 15.54
C ASP A 403 4.86 28.26 16.03
N ARG A 404 4.54 27.03 15.58
CA ARG A 404 5.22 25.77 15.97
C ARG A 404 6.01 25.13 14.83
N PRO A 405 7.06 24.34 15.15
CA PRO A 405 7.71 23.47 14.18
C PRO A 405 6.69 22.58 13.47
N GLY A 406 6.70 22.59 12.14
CA GLY A 406 5.77 21.83 11.30
C GLY A 406 4.29 22.17 11.47
N GLY A 407 3.95 23.33 12.03
CA GLY A 407 2.55 23.66 12.33
C GLY A 407 1.93 22.81 13.45
N MET A 408 2.71 22.02 14.18
CA MET A 408 2.21 21.05 15.16
C MET A 408 1.77 21.72 16.47
N GLY A 409 0.48 22.04 16.56
CA GLY A 409 -0.18 22.45 17.79
C GLY A 409 -0.50 21.28 18.73
N GLU A 410 -1.48 21.47 19.59
CA GLU A 410 -1.92 20.43 20.53
C GLU A 410 -2.64 19.27 19.80
N PRO A 411 -2.56 18.02 20.31
CA PRO A 411 -3.30 16.88 19.76
C PRO A 411 -4.81 17.10 19.68
N VAL A 412 -5.43 16.64 18.61
CA VAL A 412 -6.90 16.48 18.56
C VAL A 412 -7.28 15.32 19.48
N MET A 413 -8.23 15.56 20.39
CA MET A 413 -8.62 14.61 21.43
C MET A 413 -10.03 14.08 21.19
N GLN A 414 -10.20 12.76 21.27
CA GLN A 414 -11.45 12.05 21.08
C GLN A 414 -11.61 11.00 22.18
N ASN A 415 -12.76 10.93 22.85
CA ASN A 415 -13.02 9.97 23.94
C ASN A 415 -11.95 9.97 25.07
N GLY A 416 -11.20 11.06 25.24
CA GLY A 416 -10.12 11.21 26.22
C GLY A 416 -8.73 10.72 25.77
N VAL A 417 -8.58 10.24 24.53
CA VAL A 417 -7.30 9.86 23.92
C VAL A 417 -6.99 10.74 22.69
N PRO A 418 -5.73 10.87 22.25
CA PRO A 418 -5.41 11.52 20.98
C PRO A 418 -5.99 10.73 19.79
N VAL A 419 -6.38 11.43 18.72
CA VAL A 419 -6.70 10.81 17.44
C VAL A 419 -5.41 10.32 16.78
N GLU A 420 -5.16 9.01 16.85
CA GLU A 420 -4.06 8.33 16.16
C GLU A 420 -4.60 7.31 15.14
N GLY A 421 -3.96 7.25 13.98
CA GLY A 421 -3.98 6.11 13.08
C GLY A 421 -2.66 5.35 13.20
N PHE A 422 -2.71 4.03 13.04
CA PHE A 422 -1.53 3.18 13.05
C PHE A 422 -1.72 1.99 12.11
N GLY A 423 -0.64 1.52 11.51
CA GLY A 423 -0.58 0.34 10.63
C GLY A 423 0.81 -0.29 10.64
N THR A 424 1.06 -1.31 9.82
CA THR A 424 2.31 -2.10 9.91
C THR A 424 2.96 -2.39 8.56
N ALA A 425 4.17 -1.89 8.33
CA ALA A 425 4.97 -2.25 7.16
C ALA A 425 5.71 -3.58 7.42
N PRO A 426 5.32 -4.70 6.78
CA PRO A 426 5.97 -6.00 6.96
C PRO A 426 7.44 -5.96 6.56
N ILE A 427 8.25 -6.77 7.25
CA ILE A 427 9.69 -6.91 6.98
C ILE A 427 9.97 -8.35 6.54
N ASP A 428 10.28 -8.50 5.24
CA ASP A 428 10.92 -9.70 4.70
C ASP A 428 12.45 -9.61 4.85
N ILE A 429 13.11 -10.75 5.08
CA ILE A 429 14.56 -10.91 4.97
C ILE A 429 14.84 -12.30 4.39
N PRO A 430 15.29 -12.40 3.12
CA PRO A 430 15.66 -13.68 2.53
C PRO A 430 16.80 -14.37 3.29
N ASN A 431 16.53 -15.59 3.76
CA ASN A 431 17.48 -16.42 4.50
C ASN A 431 18.57 -17.04 3.60
N CYS A 432 19.15 -16.26 2.69
CA CYS A 432 20.11 -16.77 1.72
C CYS A 432 21.28 -17.49 2.40
N GLU A 433 21.66 -17.13 3.62
CA GLU A 433 22.73 -17.78 4.37
C GLU A 433 22.43 -19.23 4.75
N ARG A 434 21.16 -19.62 4.93
CA ARG A 434 20.77 -21.03 5.21
C ARG A 434 21.12 -21.98 4.05
N CYS A 435 21.35 -21.46 2.84
CA CYS A 435 21.87 -22.23 1.70
C CYS A 435 23.30 -21.82 1.31
N HIS A 436 23.58 -20.52 1.24
CA HIS A 436 24.83 -19.95 0.72
C HIS A 436 25.98 -19.88 1.73
N SER A 437 25.72 -20.03 3.04
CA SER A 437 26.78 -20.19 4.05
C SER A 437 27.00 -21.66 4.46
N GLU A 438 26.28 -22.59 3.84
CA GLU A 438 26.32 -24.04 4.10
C GLU A 438 27.01 -24.84 2.99
N VAL A 439 27.38 -26.09 3.28
CA VAL A 439 28.08 -27.00 2.33
C VAL A 439 27.59 -28.45 2.44
N ASP A 440 27.56 -29.16 1.31
CA ASP A 440 27.09 -30.56 1.20
C ASP A 440 25.65 -30.83 1.68
N THR A 441 24.88 -29.79 2.04
CA THR A 441 23.42 -29.87 2.26
C THR A 441 22.66 -29.98 0.93
N THR A 442 21.34 -30.21 1.00
CA THR A 442 20.46 -30.44 -0.15
C THR A 442 20.42 -29.24 -1.10
N ASN A 443 20.14 -28.06 -0.57
CA ASN A 443 19.95 -26.82 -1.35
C ASN A 443 21.17 -25.89 -1.35
N SER A 444 22.27 -26.25 -0.65
CA SER A 444 23.54 -25.53 -0.77
C SER A 444 24.13 -25.68 -2.18
N PRO A 445 24.59 -24.59 -2.83
CA PRO A 445 25.32 -24.66 -4.10
C PRO A 445 26.74 -25.21 -3.95
N HIS A 446 27.29 -25.29 -2.73
CA HIS A 446 28.66 -25.72 -2.46
C HIS A 446 28.78 -27.20 -2.08
N LYS A 447 29.91 -27.81 -2.42
CA LYS A 447 30.33 -29.14 -1.98
C LYS A 447 31.75 -29.11 -1.39
N SER A 448 32.08 -30.11 -0.57
CA SER A 448 33.37 -30.17 0.14
C SER A 448 34.59 -30.18 -0.79
N GLY A 449 35.22 -29.01 -0.97
CA GLY A 449 36.45 -28.83 -1.74
C GLY A 449 36.42 -27.69 -2.76
N ASP A 450 35.27 -27.03 -2.94
CA ASP A 450 35.10 -25.95 -3.92
C ASP A 450 35.89 -24.68 -3.55
N GLU A 451 36.33 -23.94 -4.57
CA GLU A 451 37.21 -22.76 -4.39
C GLU A 451 36.47 -21.56 -3.78
N ILE A 452 35.21 -21.34 -4.16
CA ILE A 452 34.35 -20.31 -3.57
C ILE A 452 34.06 -20.66 -2.10
N TRP A 453 33.79 -21.93 -1.79
CA TRP A 453 33.54 -22.37 -0.42
C TRP A 453 34.72 -22.06 0.52
N ALA A 454 35.97 -22.10 0.04
CA ALA A 454 37.12 -21.67 0.82
C ALA A 454 37.09 -20.16 1.16
N LYS A 455 36.60 -19.29 0.25
CA LYS A 455 36.38 -17.85 0.51
C LYS A 455 35.23 -17.64 1.51
N VAL A 456 34.15 -18.42 1.40
CA VAL A 456 32.99 -18.41 2.32
C VAL A 456 33.42 -18.78 3.74
N GLN A 457 34.16 -19.89 3.91
CA GLN A 457 34.73 -20.28 5.21
C GLN A 457 35.71 -19.23 5.76
N GLN A 458 36.48 -18.56 4.90
CA GLN A 458 37.40 -17.49 5.31
C GLN A 458 36.66 -16.23 5.82
N GLU A 459 35.44 -16.00 5.37
CA GLU A 459 34.60 -14.89 5.82
C GLU A 459 33.98 -15.19 7.19
N TYR A 460 33.35 -16.36 7.33
CA TYR A 460 32.77 -16.82 8.59
C TYR A 460 33.80 -16.80 9.73
N ASN A 461 34.96 -17.43 9.51
CA ASN A 461 36.02 -17.50 10.53
C ASN A 461 36.63 -16.12 10.84
N PHE A 462 36.58 -15.16 9.90
CA PHE A 462 37.03 -13.80 10.17
C PHE A 462 36.09 -13.10 11.15
N TRP A 463 34.78 -13.07 10.87
CA TRP A 463 33.82 -12.35 11.73
C TRP A 463 33.66 -12.98 13.11
N MET A 464 33.65 -14.31 13.19
CA MET A 464 33.74 -15.03 14.48
C MET A 464 34.96 -14.58 15.29
N SER A 465 36.12 -14.39 14.64
CA SER A 465 37.35 -13.94 15.31
C SER A 465 37.46 -12.42 15.53
N TYR A 466 36.69 -11.61 14.80
CA TYR A 466 36.73 -10.15 14.89
C TYR A 466 35.99 -9.67 16.14
N TYR A 467 34.74 -10.08 16.32
CA TYR A 467 33.95 -9.76 17.52
C TYR A 467 34.23 -10.72 18.69
N GLY A 468 34.88 -11.87 18.44
CA GLY A 468 35.22 -12.87 19.46
C GLY A 468 34.08 -13.81 19.83
N ILE A 469 33.12 -13.98 18.92
CA ILE A 469 31.90 -14.80 19.05
C ILE A 469 32.27 -16.22 19.49
N GLY A 470 31.69 -16.65 20.61
CA GLY A 470 32.01 -17.88 21.31
C GLY A 470 30.81 -18.82 21.49
N PRO A 471 31.02 -19.96 22.20
CA PRO A 471 29.98 -20.97 22.38
C PRO A 471 28.84 -20.48 23.30
N GLY A 472 27.74 -20.04 22.70
CA GLY A 472 26.57 -19.45 23.38
C GLY A 472 26.10 -18.14 22.74
N ASP A 473 26.96 -17.51 21.94
CA ASP A 473 26.70 -16.30 21.17
C ASP A 473 26.18 -16.68 19.77
N SER A 474 25.57 -15.73 19.04
CA SER A 474 25.02 -15.95 17.70
C SER A 474 26.10 -15.95 16.61
N ASP A 475 26.00 -16.89 15.66
CA ASP A 475 26.83 -16.95 14.45
C ASP A 475 26.14 -16.36 13.20
N TRP A 476 24.93 -15.83 13.34
CA TRP A 476 24.07 -15.44 12.21
C TRP A 476 24.70 -14.33 11.36
N TYR A 477 25.32 -13.33 11.99
CA TYR A 477 26.05 -12.28 11.28
C TYR A 477 27.24 -12.83 10.44
N PRO A 478 28.17 -13.63 11.02
CA PRO A 478 29.14 -14.40 10.23
C PRO A 478 28.54 -15.19 9.06
N ARG A 479 27.40 -15.88 9.24
CA ARG A 479 26.72 -16.63 8.16
C ARG A 479 26.25 -15.70 7.04
N LEU A 480 25.54 -14.61 7.35
CA LEU A 480 25.07 -13.61 6.40
C LEU A 480 26.19 -12.99 5.56
N LYS A 481 27.29 -12.57 6.21
CA LYS A 481 28.46 -12.01 5.51
C LYS A 481 29.10 -13.04 4.58
N SER A 482 29.14 -14.31 5.00
CA SER A 482 29.65 -15.43 4.21
C SER A 482 28.74 -15.78 3.04
N ALA A 483 27.42 -15.62 3.18
CA ALA A 483 26.44 -15.80 2.12
C ALA A 483 26.64 -14.78 0.99
N ALA A 484 26.89 -13.51 1.32
CA ALA A 484 27.24 -12.50 0.32
C ALA A 484 28.53 -12.85 -0.44
N ILE A 485 29.57 -13.36 0.25
CA ILE A 485 30.80 -13.88 -0.39
C ILE A 485 30.51 -15.11 -1.26
N SER A 486 29.54 -15.96 -0.91
CA SER A 486 29.09 -17.03 -1.80
C SER A 486 28.39 -16.48 -3.04
N ILE A 487 27.45 -15.55 -2.90
CA ILE A 487 26.63 -15.04 -4.01
C ILE A 487 27.53 -14.32 -5.02
N LEU A 488 28.35 -13.38 -4.56
CA LEU A 488 29.30 -12.66 -5.41
C LEU A 488 30.34 -13.61 -6.04
N GLY A 489 30.85 -14.60 -5.30
CA GLY A 489 31.80 -15.58 -5.83
C GLY A 489 31.22 -16.55 -6.85
N LEU A 490 29.95 -16.94 -6.70
CA LEU A 490 29.20 -17.71 -7.71
C LEU A 490 28.93 -16.85 -8.95
N HIS A 491 28.60 -15.57 -8.77
CA HIS A 491 28.38 -14.63 -9.87
C HIS A 491 29.67 -14.42 -10.69
N ASP A 492 30.81 -14.17 -10.04
CA ASP A 492 32.13 -14.06 -10.69
C ASP A 492 32.47 -15.34 -11.49
N MET A 493 32.18 -16.52 -10.93
CA MET A 493 32.44 -17.80 -11.60
C MET A 493 31.51 -18.09 -12.79
N SER A 494 30.22 -17.73 -12.70
CA SER A 494 29.22 -18.04 -13.72
C SER A 494 29.06 -16.97 -14.81
N HIS A 495 29.43 -15.72 -14.52
CA HIS A 495 29.20 -14.57 -15.40
C HIS A 495 30.46 -13.75 -15.69
N GLY A 496 31.60 -14.07 -15.08
CA GLY A 496 32.88 -13.40 -15.37
C GLY A 496 33.00 -11.99 -14.80
N THR A 497 32.21 -11.65 -13.77
CA THR A 497 32.39 -10.43 -12.97
C THR A 497 33.66 -10.52 -12.09
N ASP A 498 34.10 -9.36 -11.58
CA ASP A 498 35.30 -9.21 -10.76
C ASP A 498 34.96 -8.77 -9.31
N PHE A 499 33.73 -9.02 -8.81
CA PHE A 499 33.25 -8.48 -7.54
C PHE A 499 34.12 -8.89 -6.33
N LEU A 500 34.71 -10.09 -6.35
CA LEU A 500 35.62 -10.59 -5.32
C LEU A 500 37.11 -10.59 -5.76
N VAL A 501 37.48 -9.83 -6.79
CA VAL A 501 38.87 -9.73 -7.28
C VAL A 501 39.83 -9.19 -6.21
N ASN A 502 39.34 -8.28 -5.36
CA ASN A 502 40.09 -7.70 -4.24
C ASN A 502 39.91 -8.47 -2.91
N TYR A 503 39.06 -9.50 -2.85
CA TYR A 503 38.72 -10.15 -1.59
C TYR A 503 39.77 -11.19 -1.12
N PRO A 504 40.25 -11.12 0.14
CA PRO A 504 39.97 -10.09 1.15
C PRO A 504 40.93 -8.90 1.06
N ALA A 505 40.40 -7.67 1.05
CA ALA A 505 41.20 -6.45 1.03
C ALA A 505 41.89 -6.17 2.39
N CYS A 506 41.35 -6.73 3.48
CA CYS A 506 41.95 -6.72 4.81
C CYS A 506 41.88 -8.11 5.48
N GLY A 507 43.00 -8.59 6.02
CA GLY A 507 43.14 -10.00 6.47
C GLY A 507 42.93 -10.23 7.97
N THR A 508 43.10 -9.20 8.79
CA THR A 508 43.01 -9.24 10.25
C THR A 508 42.23 -8.03 10.80
N PRO A 509 41.65 -8.09 12.01
CA PRO A 509 40.88 -6.99 12.58
C PRO A 509 41.62 -5.64 12.50
N ALA A 510 42.85 -5.58 12.99
CA ALA A 510 43.66 -4.35 12.97
C ALA A 510 44.04 -3.83 11.57
N GLU A 511 43.91 -4.63 10.51
CA GLU A 511 44.05 -4.17 9.12
C GLU A 511 42.72 -3.59 8.60
N CYS A 512 41.59 -4.20 8.96
CA CYS A 512 40.26 -3.70 8.60
C CYS A 512 39.92 -2.42 9.39
N ASP A 513 40.26 -2.34 10.68
CA ASP A 513 40.14 -1.14 11.52
C ASP A 513 40.91 0.03 10.93
N ALA A 514 42.13 -0.23 10.43
CA ALA A 514 42.98 0.78 9.82
C ALA A 514 42.43 1.23 8.46
N LEU A 515 41.98 0.29 7.61
CA LEU A 515 41.37 0.60 6.31
C LEU A 515 40.05 1.38 6.49
N ALA A 516 39.23 1.02 7.47
CA ALA A 516 38.00 1.73 7.81
C ALA A 516 38.27 3.16 8.33
N ALA A 517 39.29 3.34 9.17
CA ALA A 517 39.71 4.65 9.65
C ALA A 517 40.33 5.53 8.56
N ASP A 518 41.16 4.95 7.67
CA ASP A 518 41.74 5.66 6.53
C ASP A 518 40.65 6.06 5.52
N LEU A 519 39.67 5.19 5.24
CA LEU A 519 38.49 5.54 4.43
C LEU A 519 37.63 6.62 5.13
N SER A 520 37.36 6.51 6.43
CA SER A 520 36.60 7.53 7.17
C SER A 520 37.26 8.92 7.10
N ALA A 521 38.59 8.96 7.04
CA ALA A 521 39.38 10.19 6.97
C ALA A 521 39.55 10.75 5.54
N GLN A 522 39.24 9.97 4.51
CA GLN A 522 39.12 10.42 3.11
C GLN A 522 37.71 11.02 2.93
N ASN A 523 36.69 10.16 2.95
CA ASN A 523 35.30 10.51 2.63
C ASN A 523 34.57 11.36 3.71
N ASN A 524 35.32 11.93 4.67
CA ASN A 524 34.88 12.83 5.75
C ASN A 524 33.65 12.34 6.56
N ARG A 525 33.42 11.02 6.64
CA ARG A 525 32.23 10.41 7.25
C ARG A 525 32.55 9.04 7.89
N PRO A 526 31.67 8.47 8.74
CA PRO A 526 31.90 7.15 9.31
C PRO A 526 31.94 6.04 8.25
N VAL A 527 33.04 5.31 8.17
CA VAL A 527 33.19 4.07 7.41
C VAL A 527 33.67 2.98 8.38
N PHE A 528 32.97 1.85 8.40
CA PHE A 528 33.20 0.78 9.38
C PHE A 528 33.86 -0.45 8.73
N ALA A 529 34.58 -1.26 9.53
CA ALA A 529 35.32 -2.44 9.05
C ALA A 529 34.44 -3.43 8.26
N GLN A 530 33.15 -3.48 8.59
CA GLN A 530 32.07 -4.23 7.98
C GLN A 530 32.01 -4.05 6.45
N SER A 531 32.31 -2.86 5.91
CA SER A 531 32.30 -2.57 4.46
C SER A 531 33.62 -2.86 3.76
N THR A 532 34.72 -3.05 4.50
CA THR A 532 36.09 -2.98 3.93
C THR A 532 36.64 -4.27 3.35
N ARG A 533 35.99 -5.42 3.56
CA ARG A 533 36.55 -6.75 3.22
C ARG A 533 36.60 -7.05 1.73
N ILE A 534 35.63 -6.59 0.95
CA ILE A 534 35.60 -6.80 -0.52
C ILE A 534 36.34 -5.71 -1.29
N GLY A 535 36.60 -4.56 -0.67
CA GLY A 535 37.18 -3.38 -1.31
C GLY A 535 36.56 -2.10 -0.77
N ASN A 536 36.35 -1.12 -1.65
CA ASN A 536 35.94 0.24 -1.29
C ASN A 536 34.46 0.57 -1.61
N THR A 537 33.74 -0.29 -2.33
CA THR A 537 32.33 -0.07 -2.72
C THR A 537 31.50 -1.30 -2.45
N THR A 538 30.22 -1.09 -2.13
CA THR A 538 29.19 -2.13 -2.22
C THR A 538 28.83 -2.47 -3.68
N VAL A 539 28.26 -3.65 -3.89
CA VAL A 539 27.68 -4.12 -5.15
C VAL A 539 26.21 -3.73 -5.21
N LEU A 540 25.90 -2.72 -6.02
CA LEU A 540 24.53 -2.34 -6.41
C LEU A 540 24.12 -3.15 -7.64
N CYS A 541 23.31 -4.19 -7.46
CA CYS A 541 22.90 -5.09 -8.54
C CYS A 541 22.09 -4.36 -9.64
N GLN A 542 21.29 -3.35 -9.27
CA GLN A 542 20.55 -2.48 -10.17
C GLN A 542 21.42 -1.55 -11.04
N ARG A 543 22.75 -1.54 -10.89
CA ARG A 543 23.63 -0.95 -11.93
C ARG A 543 23.72 -1.81 -13.19
N CYS A 544 23.42 -3.10 -13.10
CA CYS A 544 23.57 -4.07 -14.18
C CYS A 544 22.25 -4.72 -14.62
N HIS A 545 21.34 -4.97 -13.66
CA HIS A 545 20.05 -5.59 -13.90
C HIS A 545 18.93 -4.55 -13.85
N ALA A 546 18.01 -4.59 -14.81
CA ALA A 546 16.75 -3.88 -14.68
C ALA A 546 15.91 -4.44 -13.52
N ASP A 547 15.15 -3.56 -12.89
CA ASP A 547 14.33 -3.81 -11.72
C ASP A 547 13.16 -2.82 -11.68
N ASN A 548 11.96 -3.30 -12.01
CA ASN A 548 10.74 -2.49 -12.01
C ASN A 548 10.32 -2.06 -10.58
N VAL A 549 10.74 -2.76 -9.52
CA VAL A 549 10.35 -2.43 -8.12
C VAL A 549 10.85 -1.04 -7.74
N ILE A 550 12.01 -0.63 -8.27
CA ILE A 550 12.57 0.72 -8.10
C ILE A 550 12.50 1.57 -9.37
N ALA A 551 11.75 1.13 -10.39
CA ALA A 551 11.67 1.72 -11.73
C ALA A 551 13.01 1.89 -12.48
N GLN A 552 13.98 1.03 -12.23
CA GLN A 552 15.21 0.90 -13.02
C GLN A 552 14.91 0.08 -14.29
N VAL A 553 14.41 0.73 -15.33
CA VAL A 553 13.83 0.06 -16.52
C VAL A 553 14.83 -0.39 -17.60
N LYS A 554 16.15 -0.26 -17.36
CA LYS A 554 17.22 -0.62 -18.31
C LYS A 554 18.22 -1.59 -17.70
N SER A 555 18.62 -2.60 -18.48
CA SER A 555 19.72 -3.51 -18.13
C SER A 555 21.00 -3.10 -18.84
N ALA A 556 22.15 -3.42 -18.22
CA ALA A 556 23.44 -3.40 -18.89
C ALA A 556 23.58 -4.59 -19.86
N SER A 557 24.63 -4.61 -20.68
CA SER A 557 24.92 -5.68 -21.64
C SER A 557 26.34 -6.23 -21.52
N PHE A 558 26.54 -7.47 -21.98
CA PHE A 558 27.82 -8.15 -22.01
C PHE A 558 28.02 -8.88 -23.34
N ILE A 559 29.28 -9.15 -23.71
CA ILE A 559 29.61 -9.96 -24.88
C ILE A 559 29.72 -11.43 -24.47
N ASP A 560 28.95 -12.32 -25.11
CA ASP A 560 29.00 -13.77 -24.86
C ASP A 560 30.24 -14.47 -25.47
N ASP A 561 30.44 -15.75 -25.12
CA ASP A 561 31.56 -16.58 -25.61
C ASP A 561 31.56 -16.73 -27.15
N GLU A 562 30.39 -16.62 -27.79
CA GLU A 562 30.25 -16.60 -29.25
C GLU A 562 30.57 -15.23 -29.88
N GLY A 563 30.69 -14.17 -29.09
CA GLY A 563 31.02 -12.81 -29.52
C GLY A 563 29.83 -11.90 -29.84
N ASN A 564 28.62 -12.27 -29.40
CA ASN A 564 27.40 -11.46 -29.56
C ASN A 564 27.17 -10.58 -28.32
N ASP A 565 26.59 -9.40 -28.52
CA ASP A 565 26.07 -8.58 -27.42
C ASP A 565 24.78 -9.19 -26.83
N LYS A 566 24.67 -9.17 -25.50
CA LYS A 566 23.57 -9.75 -24.72
C LYS A 566 23.17 -8.80 -23.60
N VAL A 567 21.92 -8.38 -23.61
CA VAL A 567 21.30 -7.69 -22.48
C VAL A 567 21.20 -8.64 -21.29
N ILE A 568 21.50 -8.12 -20.10
CA ILE A 568 21.42 -8.83 -18.82
C ILE A 568 19.95 -8.99 -18.43
N LEU A 569 19.60 -10.18 -17.92
CA LEU A 569 18.24 -10.47 -17.45
C LEU A 569 17.89 -9.57 -16.26
N PRO A 570 16.64 -9.08 -16.11
CA PRO A 570 16.24 -8.29 -14.94
C PRO A 570 16.35 -9.12 -13.66
N MET A 571 16.33 -8.42 -12.52
CA MET A 571 16.53 -9.02 -11.20
C MET A 571 15.59 -10.20 -10.95
N SER A 572 14.29 -10.00 -11.20
CA SER A 572 13.24 -10.98 -10.98
C SER A 572 13.42 -12.23 -11.83
N GLU A 573 13.73 -12.08 -13.11
CA GLU A 573 13.96 -13.23 -14.01
C GLU A 573 15.24 -13.98 -13.58
N ALA A 574 16.34 -13.27 -13.35
CA ALA A 574 17.63 -13.87 -12.99
C ALA A 574 17.57 -14.68 -11.67
N ILE A 575 16.91 -14.13 -10.64
CA ILE A 575 16.79 -14.79 -9.33
C ILE A 575 15.82 -15.98 -9.43
N HIS A 576 14.61 -15.80 -9.94
CA HIS A 576 13.64 -16.89 -10.00
C HIS A 576 14.10 -18.04 -10.91
N GLN A 577 14.70 -17.75 -12.08
CA GLN A 577 15.26 -18.79 -12.96
C GLN A 577 16.35 -19.63 -12.29
N THR A 578 17.14 -19.03 -11.40
CA THR A 578 18.23 -19.71 -10.68
C THR A 578 17.70 -20.58 -9.52
N HIS A 579 16.57 -20.21 -8.91
CA HIS A 579 16.02 -20.86 -7.71
C HIS A 579 14.78 -21.74 -7.97
N ARG A 580 14.52 -22.13 -9.22
CA ARG A 580 13.36 -22.97 -9.59
C ARG A 580 13.37 -24.35 -8.93
N GLY A 581 12.18 -24.91 -8.78
CA GLY A 581 11.94 -26.25 -8.26
C GLY A 581 12.55 -27.35 -9.14
N VAL A 582 12.91 -28.47 -8.50
CA VAL A 582 13.45 -29.67 -9.18
C VAL A 582 12.47 -30.33 -10.15
N GLY A 583 11.15 -30.12 -10.02
CA GLY A 583 10.15 -30.61 -10.97
C GLY A 583 10.14 -29.81 -12.28
N GLU A 584 10.35 -28.49 -12.22
CA GLU A 584 10.64 -27.62 -13.37
C GLU A 584 12.10 -27.74 -13.87
N GLY A 585 12.91 -28.58 -13.22
CA GLY A 585 14.30 -28.85 -13.60
C GLY A 585 15.34 -27.84 -13.09
N GLY A 586 14.97 -26.99 -12.13
CA GLY A 586 15.90 -26.17 -11.36
C GLY A 586 16.65 -26.94 -10.27
N PRO A 587 17.51 -26.28 -9.48
CA PRO A 587 18.36 -26.94 -8.50
C PRO A 587 17.69 -27.12 -7.12
N ILE A 588 16.57 -26.45 -6.84
CA ILE A 588 16.05 -26.33 -5.47
C ILE A 588 15.01 -27.40 -5.14
N ALA A 589 15.30 -28.23 -4.14
CA ALA A 589 14.38 -29.20 -3.57
C ALA A 589 13.63 -28.58 -2.37
N PHE A 590 12.47 -27.97 -2.65
CA PHE A 590 11.62 -27.33 -1.64
C PHE A 590 10.13 -27.73 -1.69
N SER A 591 9.77 -28.74 -2.47
CA SER A 591 8.37 -29.20 -2.57
C SER A 591 7.91 -29.92 -1.28
N ASP A 592 6.64 -29.75 -0.92
CA ASP A 592 6.00 -30.46 0.19
C ASP A 592 5.39 -31.83 -0.24
N SER A 593 4.79 -32.55 0.72
CA SER A 593 4.22 -33.89 0.46
C SER A 593 2.95 -33.88 -0.40
N LEU A 594 2.42 -32.70 -0.73
CA LEU A 594 1.29 -32.48 -1.65
C LEU A 594 1.76 -31.95 -3.02
N GLY A 595 3.06 -31.67 -3.17
CA GLY A 595 3.70 -31.20 -4.40
C GLY A 595 3.86 -29.67 -4.50
N ARG A 596 3.47 -28.88 -3.49
CA ARG A 596 3.59 -27.42 -3.55
C ARG A 596 5.03 -26.99 -3.29
N PHE A 597 5.57 -26.14 -4.15
CA PHE A 597 6.91 -25.58 -3.96
C PHE A 597 6.90 -24.55 -2.81
N GLY A 598 7.65 -24.85 -1.74
CA GLY A 598 7.74 -23.96 -0.58
C GLY A 598 8.82 -22.89 -0.68
N GLY A 599 9.63 -22.89 -1.75
CA GLY A 599 10.81 -22.02 -1.85
C GLY A 599 10.48 -20.53 -1.86
N CYS A 600 9.28 -20.15 -2.31
CA CYS A 600 8.75 -18.79 -2.15
C CYS A 600 8.81 -18.34 -0.68
N GLN A 601 8.25 -19.13 0.24
CA GLN A 601 8.23 -18.84 1.68
C GLN A 601 9.58 -19.13 2.38
N GLY A 602 10.48 -19.89 1.76
CA GLY A 602 11.86 -20.09 2.23
C GLY A 602 12.78 -18.90 1.94
N CYS A 603 12.60 -18.29 0.76
CA CYS A 603 13.36 -17.13 0.28
C CYS A 603 12.69 -15.79 0.59
N HIS A 604 11.37 -15.72 0.71
CA HIS A 604 10.59 -14.59 1.21
C HIS A 604 9.87 -15.02 2.51
N PRO A 605 10.64 -15.33 3.56
CA PRO A 605 10.09 -15.73 4.85
C PRO A 605 9.39 -14.55 5.51
N ALA A 606 8.90 -14.80 6.72
CA ALA A 606 8.75 -13.71 7.67
C ALA A 606 8.87 -14.21 9.11
N HIS A 607 9.31 -13.30 9.97
CA HIS A 607 9.46 -13.55 11.39
C HIS A 607 8.10 -13.41 12.10
N ARG A 608 7.97 -14.01 13.28
CA ARG A 608 6.75 -13.92 14.10
C ARG A 608 6.86 -12.75 15.09
N SER A 609 5.75 -12.20 15.52
CA SER A 609 5.68 -11.12 16.54
C SER A 609 6.29 -11.52 17.89
N ASN A 610 6.30 -12.82 18.20
CA ASN A 610 7.00 -13.36 19.36
C ASN A 610 8.47 -13.75 19.06
N GLY A 611 8.85 -13.86 17.78
CA GLY A 611 10.16 -14.35 17.33
C GLY A 611 10.48 -15.74 17.87
N ASP A 612 9.56 -16.70 17.73
CA ASP A 612 9.82 -18.13 17.91
C ASP A 612 10.05 -18.82 16.56
N MET A 613 11.26 -19.34 16.34
CA MET A 613 11.66 -19.98 15.08
C MET A 613 11.19 -21.45 14.98
N ALA A 614 10.44 -21.97 15.95
CA ALA A 614 9.81 -23.29 15.83
C ALA A 614 8.74 -23.29 14.72
N GLY A 615 8.89 -24.19 13.74
CA GLY A 615 8.03 -24.21 12.56
C GLY A 615 8.39 -23.18 11.49
N TYR A 616 9.58 -22.58 11.56
CA TYR A 616 10.06 -21.67 10.51
C TYR A 616 10.26 -22.43 9.18
N PRO A 617 9.85 -21.90 8.01
CA PRO A 617 9.70 -22.68 6.77
C PRO A 617 11.00 -23.27 6.19
N ILE A 618 12.14 -22.64 6.46
CA ILE A 618 13.47 -23.10 6.04
C ILE A 618 14.31 -23.47 7.26
N THR A 619 14.92 -24.65 7.23
CA THR A 619 15.80 -25.16 8.30
C THR A 619 17.19 -24.49 8.25
N GLU A 620 18.00 -24.63 9.32
CA GLU A 620 19.34 -24.01 9.36
C GLU A 620 20.27 -24.53 8.25
N THR A 621 20.02 -25.74 7.76
CA THR A 621 20.76 -26.41 6.67
C THR A 621 20.20 -26.14 5.26
N GLY A 622 19.15 -25.32 5.14
CA GLY A 622 18.54 -24.92 3.87
C GLY A 622 17.48 -25.89 3.33
N ASP A 623 17.12 -26.92 4.08
CA ASP A 623 16.04 -27.87 3.73
C ASP A 623 14.65 -27.29 4.09
N ASN A 624 13.60 -27.67 3.35
CA ASN A 624 12.21 -27.31 3.69
C ASN A 624 11.76 -28.00 4.97
N PHE A 625 11.32 -27.23 5.98
CA PHE A 625 10.78 -27.76 7.23
C PHE A 625 9.50 -28.58 7.02
N TYR A 626 8.66 -28.17 6.06
CA TYR A 626 7.34 -28.75 5.78
C TYR A 626 7.36 -29.87 4.73
N ALA A 627 8.53 -30.34 4.28
CA ALA A 627 8.69 -31.34 3.22
C ALA A 627 7.83 -32.62 3.39
N ASP A 628 7.74 -33.16 4.60
CA ASP A 628 6.91 -34.34 4.94
C ASP A 628 5.41 -34.00 5.18
N THR A 629 4.99 -32.75 4.93
CA THR A 629 3.67 -32.20 5.29
C THR A 629 3.09 -31.24 4.22
N ASP A 630 2.64 -30.04 4.59
CA ASP A 630 1.96 -29.04 3.74
C ASP A 630 2.50 -27.65 4.13
N ASN A 631 3.03 -26.88 3.18
CA ASN A 631 3.71 -25.61 3.46
C ASN A 631 2.79 -24.55 4.12
N ARG A 632 1.47 -24.65 3.90
CA ARG A 632 0.46 -23.74 4.48
C ARG A 632 0.30 -23.88 6.00
N LEU A 633 0.98 -24.86 6.59
CA LEU A 633 1.02 -25.06 8.04
C LEU A 633 2.14 -24.25 8.73
N GLY A 634 2.79 -23.34 7.99
CA GLY A 634 3.71 -22.32 8.50
C GLY A 634 3.15 -21.57 9.71
N ALA A 635 3.99 -21.36 10.72
CA ALA A 635 3.60 -20.65 11.94
C ALA A 635 3.81 -19.14 11.79
N GLY A 636 2.84 -18.42 11.22
CA GLY A 636 2.81 -16.95 11.19
C GLY A 636 3.84 -16.29 10.24
N GLY A 637 3.77 -14.96 10.16
CA GLY A 637 4.67 -14.14 9.35
C GLY A 637 4.02 -12.83 8.87
N CYS A 638 4.63 -12.21 7.86
CA CYS A 638 4.13 -11.08 7.08
C CYS A 638 2.99 -11.49 6.16
N PHE A 639 3.06 -12.69 5.59
CA PHE A 639 2.03 -13.25 4.71
C PHE A 639 1.12 -14.24 5.48
N VAL A 640 1.70 -15.27 6.09
CA VAL A 640 0.93 -16.37 6.72
C VAL A 640 0.17 -15.90 7.96
N GLY A 641 -1.16 -15.94 7.91
CA GLY A 641 -2.05 -15.53 9.00
C GLY A 641 -2.34 -14.02 9.06
N ARG A 642 -1.75 -13.24 8.14
CA ARG A 642 -2.03 -11.81 7.89
C ARG A 642 -2.80 -11.56 6.60
N ASP A 643 -3.05 -12.59 5.79
CA ASP A 643 -3.86 -12.51 4.57
C ASP A 643 -5.07 -13.43 4.70
N VAL A 644 -6.27 -12.89 4.45
CA VAL A 644 -7.55 -13.62 4.43
C VAL A 644 -7.52 -14.86 3.53
N HIS A 645 -6.82 -14.83 2.41
CA HIS A 645 -6.72 -15.95 1.48
C HIS A 645 -5.80 -17.06 2.02
N SER A 646 -4.84 -16.72 2.89
CA SER A 646 -3.99 -17.68 3.61
C SER A 646 -4.64 -18.29 4.86
N ASN A 647 -5.80 -17.79 5.31
CA ASN A 647 -6.28 -18.03 6.67
C ASN A 647 -6.90 -19.42 6.92
N PRO A 648 -6.30 -20.29 7.75
CA PRO A 648 -6.92 -21.56 8.16
C PRO A 648 -8.03 -21.39 9.22
N PHE A 649 -8.50 -20.15 9.48
CA PHE A 649 -9.58 -19.80 10.41
C PHE A 649 -10.71 -18.97 9.79
N LYS A 650 -10.73 -18.75 8.46
CA LYS A 650 -11.80 -17.98 7.80
C LYS A 650 -13.18 -18.52 8.19
N ASP A 651 -14.13 -17.59 8.37
CA ASP A 651 -15.52 -17.81 8.78
C ASP A 651 -15.70 -18.35 10.23
N ILE A 652 -14.62 -18.53 11.01
CA ILE A 652 -14.66 -18.94 12.44
C ILE A 652 -13.78 -18.09 13.38
N ASP A 653 -13.09 -17.09 12.82
CA ASP A 653 -12.29 -16.06 13.49
C ASP A 653 -13.16 -14.96 14.14
N GLY A 654 -14.27 -14.60 13.49
CA GLY A 654 -15.16 -13.48 13.84
C GLY A 654 -15.24 -12.39 12.77
N ALA A 655 -14.55 -12.55 11.63
CA ALA A 655 -14.53 -11.65 10.47
C ALA A 655 -15.12 -12.34 9.22
N GLY A 656 -16.18 -13.14 9.41
CA GLY A 656 -16.77 -13.97 8.34
C GLY A 656 -17.35 -13.14 7.20
N THR A 657 -16.71 -13.20 6.04
CA THR A 657 -17.11 -12.50 4.81
C THR A 657 -17.77 -13.43 3.78
N PRO A 658 -18.83 -12.98 3.07
CA PRO A 658 -19.36 -13.68 1.89
C PRO A 658 -18.29 -13.93 0.81
N GLU A 659 -18.50 -14.97 0.01
CA GLU A 659 -17.58 -15.40 -1.06
C GLU A 659 -18.20 -15.18 -2.45
N HIS A 660 -18.00 -13.97 -3.01
CA HIS A 660 -18.41 -13.63 -4.38
C HIS A 660 -17.30 -14.04 -5.37
N LEU A 661 -17.38 -15.25 -5.91
CA LEU A 661 -16.26 -15.90 -6.61
C LEU A 661 -16.54 -16.17 -8.10
N THR A 662 -15.51 -15.99 -8.92
CA THR A 662 -15.47 -16.46 -10.33
C THR A 662 -15.35 -17.98 -10.41
N ALA A 663 -15.44 -18.55 -11.61
CA ALA A 663 -15.14 -19.97 -11.83
C ALA A 663 -13.69 -20.36 -11.46
N ILE A 664 -12.76 -19.40 -11.35
CA ILE A 664 -11.40 -19.59 -10.82
C ILE A 664 -11.45 -19.62 -9.28
N GLY A 665 -12.09 -18.62 -8.67
CA GLY A 665 -12.22 -18.52 -7.21
C GLY A 665 -12.95 -19.73 -6.60
N GLU A 666 -14.07 -20.15 -7.19
CA GLU A 666 -14.79 -21.36 -6.77
C GLU A 666 -13.92 -22.61 -6.88
N TRP A 667 -13.11 -22.71 -7.94
CA TRP A 667 -12.23 -23.86 -8.14
C TRP A 667 -11.10 -23.88 -7.11
N LEU A 668 -10.45 -22.73 -6.84
CA LEU A 668 -9.44 -22.59 -5.79
C LEU A 668 -10.02 -22.91 -4.40
N ARG A 669 -11.22 -22.42 -4.09
CA ARG A 669 -11.93 -22.75 -2.85
C ARG A 669 -12.12 -24.26 -2.71
N ASP A 670 -12.69 -24.91 -3.71
CA ASP A 670 -13.11 -26.30 -3.61
C ASP A 670 -11.94 -27.31 -3.70
N ASN A 671 -10.84 -26.95 -4.36
CA ASN A 671 -9.70 -27.85 -4.66
C ASN A 671 -8.41 -27.50 -3.91
N VAL A 672 -8.22 -26.26 -3.48
CA VAL A 672 -7.02 -25.79 -2.78
C VAL A 672 -7.32 -25.48 -1.32
N SER A 673 -8.19 -24.50 -1.01
CA SER A 673 -8.32 -24.03 0.39
C SER A 673 -9.16 -24.96 1.27
N ARG A 674 -10.39 -25.31 0.85
CA ARG A 674 -11.35 -26.15 1.60
C ARG A 674 -11.20 -27.65 1.28
N ASN A 675 -11.98 -28.50 1.95
CA ASN A 675 -11.98 -29.98 1.82
C ASN A 675 -10.64 -30.68 2.21
N GLN A 676 -9.72 -30.01 2.91
CA GLN A 676 -8.37 -30.50 3.20
C GLN A 676 -8.28 -31.40 4.46
N ALA A 677 -9.41 -31.72 5.09
CA ALA A 677 -9.46 -32.43 6.37
C ALA A 677 -8.89 -33.86 6.30
N GLY A 678 -7.81 -34.10 7.06
CA GLY A 678 -7.15 -35.41 7.13
C GLY A 678 -5.99 -35.60 6.14
N LEU A 679 -5.63 -34.59 5.34
CA LEU A 679 -4.32 -34.50 4.70
C LEU A 679 -3.22 -34.30 5.76
N ALA A 680 -1.94 -34.45 5.37
CA ALA A 680 -0.83 -34.36 6.32
C ALA A 680 -0.82 -33.06 7.15
N GLY A 681 -0.42 -33.17 8.42
CA GLY A 681 -0.15 -32.05 9.32
C GLY A 681 -1.35 -31.36 10.01
N SER A 682 -2.59 -31.47 9.51
CA SER A 682 -3.76 -30.78 10.11
C SER A 682 -5.09 -31.52 9.89
N ASP A 683 -6.00 -31.46 10.87
CA ASP A 683 -7.36 -32.00 10.79
C ASP A 683 -8.42 -30.97 10.34
N ARG A 684 -8.02 -29.72 10.07
CA ARG A 684 -8.89 -28.67 9.53
C ARG A 684 -9.30 -28.92 8.09
N ASP A 685 -10.49 -28.46 7.76
CA ASP A 685 -11.03 -28.53 6.40
C ASP A 685 -10.54 -27.38 5.51
N ASP A 686 -10.39 -26.16 6.07
CA ASP A 686 -9.74 -25.04 5.40
C ASP A 686 -8.25 -24.92 5.79
N ARG A 687 -7.43 -24.51 4.82
CA ARG A 687 -5.98 -24.26 4.91
C ARG A 687 -5.52 -23.02 4.13
N GLY A 688 -6.43 -22.26 3.52
CA GLY A 688 -6.08 -21.16 2.61
C GLY A 688 -5.42 -21.61 1.30
N ILE A 689 -5.11 -20.65 0.45
CA ILE A 689 -4.33 -20.83 -0.79
C ILE A 689 -2.82 -20.63 -0.54
N TRP A 690 -2.00 -20.80 -1.58
CA TRP A 690 -0.55 -20.61 -1.53
C TRP A 690 -0.10 -19.46 -2.44
N CYS A 691 1.10 -18.91 -2.24
CA CYS A 691 1.64 -17.77 -2.99
C CYS A 691 1.51 -17.95 -4.52
N THR A 692 1.71 -19.17 -5.00
CA THR A 692 1.69 -19.59 -6.41
C THR A 692 0.29 -19.81 -6.98
N ASN A 693 -0.76 -19.65 -6.16
CA ASN A 693 -2.14 -19.54 -6.64
C ASN A 693 -2.51 -18.07 -6.91
N CYS A 694 -1.86 -17.11 -6.23
CA CYS A 694 -1.98 -15.68 -6.50
C CYS A 694 -1.06 -15.29 -7.68
N HIS A 695 0.25 -15.41 -7.51
CA HIS A 695 1.24 -15.17 -8.57
C HIS A 695 1.30 -16.37 -9.50
N ASN A 696 0.47 -16.35 -10.55
CA ASN A 696 0.24 -17.49 -11.43
C ASN A 696 0.13 -17.09 -12.92
N GLN A 697 0.45 -18.02 -13.81
CA GLN A 697 0.53 -17.76 -15.25
C GLN A 697 -0.84 -17.55 -15.93
N LEU A 698 -1.92 -18.10 -15.35
CA LEU A 698 -3.27 -17.96 -15.89
C LEU A 698 -3.80 -16.52 -15.71
N SER A 699 -3.54 -15.89 -14.56
CA SER A 699 -3.85 -14.46 -14.32
C SER A 699 -3.20 -13.56 -15.37
N GLN A 700 -1.90 -13.71 -15.62
CA GLN A 700 -1.17 -12.93 -16.62
C GLN A 700 -1.75 -13.13 -18.04
N GLU A 701 -2.13 -14.36 -18.42
CA GLU A 701 -2.74 -14.64 -19.73
C GLU A 701 -4.19 -14.14 -19.87
N ILE A 702 -4.95 -14.08 -18.77
CA ILE A 702 -6.26 -13.40 -18.72
C ILE A 702 -6.04 -11.90 -18.92
N TRP A 703 -5.16 -11.28 -18.13
CA TRP A 703 -4.85 -9.85 -18.20
C TRP A 703 -4.40 -9.45 -19.62
N LYS A 704 -3.48 -10.20 -20.23
CA LYS A 704 -3.01 -9.97 -21.63
C LYS A 704 -4.16 -9.85 -22.62
N ARG A 705 -5.25 -10.62 -22.44
CA ARG A 705 -6.38 -10.74 -23.39
C ARG A 705 -7.63 -9.97 -23.00
N GLU A 706 -7.67 -9.45 -21.78
CA GLU A 706 -8.77 -8.67 -21.23
C GLU A 706 -9.12 -7.41 -22.08
N ASN A 707 -10.41 -7.05 -22.11
CA ASN A 707 -10.91 -5.80 -22.66
C ASN A 707 -12.24 -5.43 -21.99
N MET A 708 -12.17 -4.59 -20.95
CA MET A 708 -13.29 -4.22 -20.09
C MET A 708 -13.51 -2.70 -20.10
N GLU A 709 -14.69 -2.22 -20.49
CA GLU A 709 -15.00 -0.78 -20.35
C GLU A 709 -15.10 -0.41 -18.87
N SER A 710 -15.80 -1.23 -18.08
CA SER A 710 -15.75 -1.18 -16.62
C SER A 710 -15.63 -2.58 -16.04
N LEU A 711 -14.70 -2.77 -15.10
CA LEU A 711 -14.54 -4.03 -14.37
C LEU A 711 -15.53 -4.16 -13.22
N ILE A 712 -15.72 -3.09 -12.43
CA ILE A 712 -16.67 -3.05 -11.32
C ILE A 712 -18.13 -3.23 -11.78
N ASP A 713 -18.47 -2.81 -13.00
CA ASP A 713 -19.81 -3.04 -13.59
C ASP A 713 -19.85 -4.32 -14.47
N GLY A 714 -18.72 -5.01 -14.63
CA GLY A 714 -18.59 -6.21 -15.46
C GLY A 714 -18.79 -5.99 -16.97
N ILE A 715 -18.75 -4.74 -17.46
CA ILE A 715 -19.04 -4.34 -18.85
C ILE A 715 -17.83 -4.59 -19.77
N PRO A 716 -17.92 -5.54 -20.73
CA PRO A 716 -16.85 -5.79 -21.69
C PRO A 716 -16.80 -4.74 -22.80
N GLY A 717 -15.60 -4.52 -23.35
CA GLY A 717 -15.41 -3.62 -24.49
C GLY A 717 -16.07 -4.08 -25.80
N PRO A 718 -16.11 -3.22 -26.84
CA PRO A 718 -16.92 -3.42 -28.04
C PRO A 718 -16.57 -4.70 -28.82
N GLY A 719 -17.42 -5.73 -28.67
CA GLY A 719 -17.23 -7.04 -29.31
C GLY A 719 -16.34 -8.02 -28.55
N ALA A 720 -15.88 -7.64 -27.35
CA ALA A 720 -15.20 -8.52 -26.41
C ALA A 720 -16.20 -9.32 -25.54
N SER A 721 -15.65 -10.17 -24.67
CA SER A 721 -16.38 -10.87 -23.62
C SER A 721 -15.57 -10.76 -22.32
N ASN A 722 -16.25 -10.54 -21.19
CA ASN A 722 -15.61 -10.58 -19.88
C ASN A 722 -15.12 -12.02 -19.61
N ILE A 723 -13.80 -12.24 -19.68
CA ILE A 723 -13.17 -13.55 -19.52
C ILE A 723 -13.36 -14.08 -18.09
N ARG A 724 -13.35 -13.17 -17.10
CA ARG A 724 -13.42 -13.47 -15.66
C ARG A 724 -14.81 -13.95 -15.24
N ALA A 725 -15.85 -13.47 -15.93
CA ALA A 725 -17.25 -13.86 -15.75
C ALA A 725 -17.68 -15.09 -16.57
N LEU A 726 -16.76 -15.84 -17.18
CA LEU A 726 -17.07 -17.11 -17.86
C LEU A 726 -17.42 -18.21 -16.85
N ALA A 727 -18.31 -19.13 -17.21
CA ALA A 727 -18.97 -20.02 -16.26
C ALA A 727 -18.18 -21.29 -15.92
N SER A 728 -16.96 -21.45 -16.46
CA SER A 728 -16.10 -22.61 -16.20
C SER A 728 -14.64 -22.38 -16.60
N LEU A 729 -13.71 -23.11 -15.98
CA LEU A 729 -12.31 -23.15 -16.41
C LEU A 729 -12.13 -23.64 -17.85
N ASP A 730 -13.02 -24.49 -18.38
CA ASP A 730 -12.99 -24.92 -19.80
C ASP A 730 -13.20 -23.71 -20.75
N GLU A 731 -14.10 -22.79 -20.40
CA GLU A 731 -14.37 -21.58 -21.19
C GLU A 731 -13.26 -20.55 -21.04
N ILE A 732 -12.71 -20.38 -19.84
CA ILE A 732 -11.56 -19.49 -19.56
C ILE A 732 -10.31 -19.97 -20.30
N ALA A 733 -9.99 -21.27 -20.22
CA ALA A 733 -8.88 -21.89 -20.95
C ALA A 733 -9.01 -21.66 -22.46
N ALA A 734 -10.21 -21.85 -23.02
CA ALA A 734 -10.49 -21.59 -24.42
C ALA A 734 -10.34 -20.10 -24.81
N ALA A 735 -10.73 -19.16 -23.94
CA ALA A 735 -10.53 -17.72 -24.15
C ALA A 735 -9.05 -17.33 -24.13
N VAL A 736 -8.25 -17.90 -23.21
CA VAL A 736 -6.79 -17.75 -23.19
C VAL A 736 -6.05 -18.68 -24.18
N GLY A 737 -6.78 -19.43 -25.00
CA GLY A 737 -6.24 -20.17 -26.15
C GLY A 737 -5.47 -21.45 -25.81
N VAL A 738 -5.64 -21.99 -24.60
CA VAL A 738 -5.02 -23.23 -24.13
C VAL A 738 -6.08 -24.33 -23.90
N ASP A 739 -5.67 -25.52 -23.45
CA ASP A 739 -6.60 -26.53 -22.93
C ASP A 739 -6.70 -26.48 -21.39
N THR A 740 -7.75 -27.10 -20.86
CA THR A 740 -8.06 -27.06 -19.42
C THR A 740 -6.93 -27.61 -18.55
N GLN A 741 -6.13 -28.58 -19.03
CA GLN A 741 -5.03 -29.12 -18.22
C GLN A 741 -3.91 -28.10 -18.11
N GLN A 742 -3.57 -27.37 -19.18
CA GLN A 742 -2.58 -26.29 -19.12
C GLN A 742 -3.03 -25.16 -18.18
N ALA A 743 -4.31 -24.79 -18.22
CA ALA A 743 -4.87 -23.78 -17.31
C ALA A 743 -4.86 -24.26 -15.84
N LEU A 744 -5.13 -25.54 -15.57
CA LEU A 744 -5.06 -26.13 -14.23
C LEU A 744 -3.63 -26.25 -13.70
N ASP A 745 -2.67 -26.58 -14.57
CA ASP A 745 -1.24 -26.66 -14.23
C ASP A 745 -0.65 -25.26 -13.99
N TRP A 746 -1.21 -24.21 -14.60
CA TRP A 746 -0.90 -22.80 -14.28
C TRP A 746 -1.55 -22.28 -13.00
N LEU A 747 -2.78 -22.70 -12.67
CA LEU A 747 -3.56 -22.17 -11.55
C LEU A 747 -3.21 -22.82 -10.18
N ASP A 748 -2.78 -24.08 -10.18
CA ASP A 748 -2.29 -24.79 -8.99
C ASP A 748 -1.01 -25.57 -9.36
N PRO A 749 0.10 -24.85 -9.63
CA PRO A 749 1.36 -25.44 -10.05
C PRO A 749 1.95 -26.26 -8.92
N ARG A 750 2.09 -27.57 -9.16
CA ARG A 750 2.65 -28.53 -8.21
C ARG A 750 3.56 -29.50 -8.96
N ASP A 751 4.61 -29.97 -8.29
CA ASP A 751 5.54 -30.95 -8.83
C ASP A 751 4.78 -32.24 -9.25
N PRO A 752 4.68 -32.55 -10.57
CA PRO A 752 3.91 -33.69 -11.06
C PRO A 752 4.55 -35.04 -10.70
N ASN A 753 5.75 -35.05 -10.14
CA ASN A 753 6.42 -36.24 -9.61
C ASN A 753 5.93 -36.60 -8.19
N VAL A 754 5.35 -35.65 -7.46
CA VAL A 754 4.74 -35.86 -6.13
C VAL A 754 3.27 -36.22 -6.33
N PHE A 755 2.94 -37.52 -6.26
CA PHE A 755 1.55 -38.00 -6.34
C PHE A 755 0.73 -37.45 -5.17
N PRO A 756 -0.21 -36.52 -5.38
CA PRO A 756 -0.85 -35.82 -4.29
C PRO A 756 -1.95 -36.68 -3.64
N ALA A 757 -2.13 -36.51 -2.33
CA ALA A 757 -3.09 -37.29 -1.55
C ALA A 757 -4.57 -36.95 -1.83
N ASP A 758 -4.83 -35.82 -2.50
CA ASP A 758 -6.15 -35.42 -3.02
C ASP A 758 -6.59 -36.24 -4.26
N GLY A 759 -5.64 -36.85 -4.98
CA GLY A 759 -5.89 -37.56 -6.24
C GLY A 759 -6.01 -36.66 -7.48
N ALA A 760 -5.63 -35.39 -7.39
CA ALA A 760 -5.53 -34.48 -8.52
C ALA A 760 -4.42 -34.91 -9.50
N ILE A 761 -4.54 -34.47 -10.76
CA ILE A 761 -3.53 -34.70 -11.80
C ILE A 761 -2.99 -33.35 -12.26
N ARG A 762 -1.68 -33.17 -12.13
CA ARG A 762 -0.87 -32.15 -12.80
C ARG A 762 0.06 -32.83 -13.80
N THR A 763 0.45 -32.12 -14.85
CA THR A 763 1.33 -32.66 -15.91
C THR A 763 2.66 -31.93 -16.06
N SER A 764 2.75 -30.67 -15.60
CA SER A 764 4.00 -29.93 -15.41
C SER A 764 4.04 -29.20 -14.05
N GLU A 765 5.26 -28.87 -13.59
CA GLU A 765 5.46 -27.82 -12.58
C GLU A 765 5.59 -26.49 -13.33
N GLU A 766 4.71 -25.53 -13.05
CA GLU A 766 4.69 -24.21 -13.71
C GLU A 766 4.94 -23.07 -12.69
N THR A 767 5.48 -23.41 -11.51
CA THR A 767 5.70 -22.53 -10.36
C THR A 767 6.36 -21.21 -10.72
N MET A 768 7.32 -21.23 -11.66
CA MET A 768 8.13 -20.07 -12.02
C MET A 768 7.88 -19.64 -13.48
N ALA A 769 6.72 -20.00 -14.05
CA ALA A 769 6.36 -19.74 -15.44
C ALA A 769 6.29 -18.23 -15.76
N ILE A 770 5.73 -17.42 -14.86
CA ILE A 770 5.61 -15.97 -15.03
C ILE A 770 6.97 -15.25 -15.12
N TRP A 771 8.04 -15.83 -14.56
CA TRP A 771 9.42 -15.33 -14.67
C TRP A 771 10.22 -16.10 -15.73
N ARG A 772 9.58 -16.48 -16.84
CA ARG A 772 10.26 -17.05 -18.02
C ARG A 772 10.75 -15.96 -18.96
N ARG A 773 11.89 -16.26 -19.58
CA ARG A 773 12.62 -15.38 -20.49
C ARG A 773 11.82 -15.06 -21.75
N ASP A 774 11.84 -13.79 -22.17
CA ASP A 774 11.23 -13.37 -23.42
C ASP A 774 11.85 -14.11 -24.63
N PRO A 775 11.02 -14.64 -25.53
CA PRO A 775 11.44 -15.00 -26.88
C PRO A 775 11.93 -13.79 -27.72
N GLY A 776 11.66 -12.56 -27.27
CA GLY A 776 12.12 -11.31 -27.85
C GLY A 776 11.10 -10.65 -28.79
N LEU A 777 11.23 -9.33 -28.99
CA LEU A 777 10.39 -8.54 -29.90
C LEU A 777 10.27 -9.16 -31.32
N CYS A 778 11.34 -9.77 -31.84
CA CYS A 778 11.30 -10.46 -33.14
C CYS A 778 10.46 -11.75 -33.15
N ALA A 779 10.31 -12.43 -32.01
CA ALA A 779 9.40 -13.57 -31.88
C ALA A 779 7.94 -13.09 -31.78
N TYR A 780 7.68 -11.98 -31.08
CA TYR A 780 6.37 -11.31 -31.08
C TYR A 780 5.96 -10.90 -32.52
N LEU A 781 6.83 -10.19 -33.23
CA LEU A 781 6.61 -9.78 -34.63
C LEU A 781 6.49 -10.98 -35.59
N GLY A 782 7.17 -12.09 -35.29
CA GLY A 782 7.03 -13.36 -36.00
C GLY A 782 5.72 -14.10 -35.75
N GLY A 783 4.84 -13.60 -34.88
CA GLY A 783 3.57 -14.24 -34.52
C GLY A 783 3.72 -15.45 -33.61
N SER A 784 4.72 -15.44 -32.72
CA SER A 784 4.87 -16.47 -31.68
C SER A 784 3.67 -16.47 -30.73
N THR A 785 3.39 -17.65 -30.16
CA THR A 785 2.30 -17.90 -29.20
C THR A 785 2.84 -18.44 -27.87
N ASP A 786 4.08 -18.07 -27.56
CA ASP A 786 4.78 -18.46 -26.35
C ASP A 786 4.29 -17.58 -25.17
N PRO A 787 3.77 -18.16 -24.07
CA PRO A 787 3.30 -17.41 -22.90
C PRO A 787 4.37 -16.53 -22.24
N ALA A 788 5.66 -16.83 -22.42
CA ALA A 788 6.76 -16.03 -21.88
C ALA A 788 6.96 -14.68 -22.61
N LEU A 789 6.17 -14.39 -23.66
CA LEU A 789 6.07 -13.05 -24.22
C LEU A 789 5.40 -12.09 -23.22
N ASP A 790 6.03 -10.94 -22.98
CA ASP A 790 5.46 -9.85 -22.19
C ASP A 790 4.06 -9.42 -22.68
N ALA A 791 3.26 -8.90 -21.76
CA ALA A 791 2.03 -8.20 -22.10
C ALA A 791 2.28 -6.94 -22.97
N LYS A 792 1.22 -6.48 -23.64
CA LYS A 792 1.23 -5.25 -24.44
C LYS A 792 1.30 -4.02 -23.51
N LEU A 793 2.21 -3.09 -23.82
CA LEU A 793 2.48 -1.85 -23.07
C LEU A 793 1.74 -0.63 -23.67
N ALA A 794 1.84 -0.40 -24.98
CA ALA A 794 1.26 0.78 -25.60
C ALA A 794 0.94 0.55 -27.08
N THR A 795 0.01 1.34 -27.62
CA THR A 795 -0.25 1.48 -29.05
C THR A 795 0.57 2.65 -29.59
N ILE A 796 1.59 2.35 -30.40
CA ILE A 796 2.50 3.33 -30.99
C ILE A 796 2.26 3.50 -32.50
N GLU A 797 2.79 4.58 -33.06
CA GLU A 797 2.84 4.78 -34.51
C GLU A 797 4.09 4.12 -35.13
N VAL A 798 3.90 3.35 -36.21
CA VAL A 798 4.99 2.74 -37.01
C VAL A 798 4.76 2.95 -38.51
N ALA A 799 5.83 3.00 -39.31
CA ALA A 799 5.75 3.26 -40.74
C ALA A 799 6.76 2.45 -41.57
N GLY A 800 6.49 2.30 -42.87
CA GLY A 800 7.45 1.71 -43.81
C GLY A 800 8.61 2.65 -44.18
N ASP A 801 8.44 3.96 -43.99
CA ASP A 801 9.51 4.96 -44.08
C ASP A 801 9.17 6.19 -43.20
N ALA A 802 10.20 6.93 -42.77
CA ALA A 802 10.06 8.05 -41.84
C ALA A 802 9.21 9.23 -42.38
N THR A 803 8.96 9.32 -43.69
CA THR A 803 8.13 10.39 -44.28
C THR A 803 6.64 10.07 -44.26
N ALA A 804 6.26 8.85 -43.87
CA ALA A 804 4.88 8.45 -43.64
C ALA A 804 4.42 8.60 -42.16
N CYS A 805 5.36 8.89 -41.24
CA CYS A 805 5.07 9.21 -39.83
C CYS A 805 4.40 10.59 -39.69
N THR A 806 3.43 10.71 -38.79
CA THR A 806 2.73 11.99 -38.52
C THR A 806 3.66 13.08 -37.96
N THR A 807 4.65 12.69 -37.17
CA THR A 807 5.72 13.55 -36.65
C THR A 807 6.74 13.98 -37.72
N GLY A 808 6.78 13.28 -38.87
CA GLY A 808 7.80 13.46 -39.91
C GLY A 808 9.20 12.96 -39.55
N ALA A 809 9.36 12.25 -38.44
CA ALA A 809 10.62 11.67 -37.95
C ALA A 809 10.40 10.26 -37.38
N ALA A 810 11.47 9.46 -37.39
CA ALA A 810 11.43 8.07 -36.92
C ALA A 810 12.81 7.57 -36.50
N ALA A 811 12.82 6.57 -35.61
CA ALA A 811 13.95 5.69 -35.36
C ALA A 811 13.80 4.39 -36.18
N SER A 812 14.90 3.68 -36.41
CA SER A 812 14.86 2.35 -37.00
C SER A 812 14.22 1.34 -36.03
N GLY A 813 13.29 0.52 -36.53
CA GLY A 813 12.80 -0.65 -35.82
C GLY A 813 13.83 -1.80 -35.81
N PRO A 814 13.42 -3.00 -35.35
CA PRO A 814 14.30 -4.17 -35.39
C PRO A 814 14.53 -4.69 -36.81
N ASP A 815 15.64 -5.42 -37.00
CA ASP A 815 15.93 -6.27 -38.15
C ASP A 815 15.74 -7.73 -37.72
N CYS A 816 14.56 -8.30 -38.00
CA CYS A 816 14.17 -9.63 -37.56
C CYS A 816 14.37 -10.73 -38.62
N ASP A 817 14.61 -10.37 -39.89
CA ASP A 817 15.01 -11.34 -40.94
C ASP A 817 16.53 -11.44 -41.14
N GLY A 818 17.29 -10.50 -40.58
CA GLY A 818 18.76 -10.46 -40.58
C GLY A 818 19.36 -9.90 -41.88
N ASN A 819 18.62 -9.08 -42.63
CA ASN A 819 19.09 -8.54 -43.92
C ASN A 819 20.07 -7.35 -43.78
N GLY A 820 20.10 -6.68 -42.62
CA GLY A 820 20.93 -5.49 -42.34
C GLY A 820 20.17 -4.15 -42.42
N GLU A 821 18.86 -4.17 -42.65
CA GLU A 821 17.96 -3.01 -42.68
C GLU A 821 16.73 -3.33 -41.80
N ALA A 822 16.16 -2.33 -41.12
CA ALA A 822 15.02 -2.53 -40.22
C ALA A 822 13.71 -2.88 -40.97
N ASP A 823 12.93 -3.81 -40.42
CA ASP A 823 11.65 -4.28 -40.99
C ASP A 823 10.59 -3.15 -41.10
N PHE A 824 10.66 -2.19 -40.20
CA PHE A 824 9.84 -0.97 -40.17
C PHE A 824 10.58 0.17 -39.45
N GLN A 825 9.98 1.36 -39.45
CA GLN A 825 10.43 2.54 -38.72
C GLN A 825 9.47 2.83 -37.57
N ILE A 826 10.02 3.14 -36.40
CA ILE A 826 9.27 3.55 -35.20
C ILE A 826 9.07 5.07 -35.29
N CYS A 827 7.83 5.54 -35.41
CA CYS A 827 7.56 6.97 -35.53
C CYS A 827 7.70 7.68 -34.18
N GLY A 828 8.16 8.92 -34.19
CA GLY A 828 8.43 9.69 -32.97
C GLY A 828 9.10 11.03 -33.26
N SER A 829 9.62 11.68 -32.24
CA SER A 829 10.32 12.96 -32.34
C SER A 829 11.72 12.88 -31.76
N PHE A 830 12.64 13.65 -32.36
CA PHE A 830 13.93 13.99 -31.77
C PHE A 830 13.86 15.40 -31.17
N ASP A 831 14.55 15.62 -30.06
CA ASP A 831 14.61 16.90 -29.33
C ASP A 831 15.81 17.79 -29.75
N GLY A 832 16.33 18.59 -28.83
CA GLY A 832 17.43 19.55 -29.10
C GLY A 832 18.82 18.91 -29.03
N ASP A 833 18.95 17.87 -28.22
CA ASP A 833 20.10 17.03 -27.92
C ASP A 833 20.24 15.97 -29.03
N GLY A 834 19.10 15.39 -29.41
CA GLY A 834 18.97 14.34 -30.42
C GLY A 834 18.51 13.00 -29.88
N ASP A 835 17.94 12.95 -28.67
CA ASP A 835 17.35 11.74 -28.09
C ASP A 835 15.94 11.52 -28.66
N PHE A 836 15.49 10.26 -28.66
CA PHE A 836 14.28 9.84 -29.40
C PHE A 836 13.14 9.43 -28.47
N SER A 837 12.02 10.13 -28.60
CA SER A 837 10.75 9.74 -27.97
C SER A 837 9.76 9.22 -29.00
N VAL A 838 9.30 7.97 -28.80
CA VAL A 838 8.28 7.31 -29.61
C VAL A 838 6.93 8.04 -29.58
N SER A 839 6.24 8.04 -30.71
CA SER A 839 4.87 8.52 -30.87
C SER A 839 3.90 7.50 -30.29
N ILE A 840 3.54 7.65 -29.00
CA ILE A 840 2.44 6.92 -28.36
C ILE A 840 1.11 7.52 -28.85
N LEU A 841 0.24 6.65 -29.35
CA LEU A 841 -1.10 7.03 -29.83
C LEU A 841 -2.17 6.79 -28.76
N ASP A 842 -2.00 5.72 -27.98
CA ASP A 842 -2.91 5.28 -26.92
C ASP A 842 -2.17 4.31 -25.97
N PHE A 843 -2.48 4.31 -24.68
CA PHE A 843 -2.07 3.27 -23.74
C PHE A 843 -3.04 2.08 -23.72
N CYS A 844 -4.26 2.23 -24.27
CA CYS A 844 -5.13 1.12 -24.55
C CYS A 844 -4.56 0.26 -25.70
N THR A 845 -4.34 -1.03 -25.44
CA THR A 845 -3.69 -1.95 -26.39
C THR A 845 -4.62 -3.04 -26.97
N THR A 846 -5.93 -2.90 -26.74
CA THR A 846 -6.96 -3.82 -27.23
C THR A 846 -7.24 -3.54 -28.71
N ASP A 847 -7.74 -4.55 -29.43
CA ASP A 847 -7.86 -4.47 -30.91
C ASP A 847 -8.84 -3.38 -31.38
N ASP A 848 -9.82 -3.01 -30.57
CA ASP A 848 -10.74 -1.88 -30.82
C ASP A 848 -10.07 -0.51 -30.59
N CYS A 849 -9.26 -0.36 -29.54
CA CYS A 849 -8.46 0.84 -29.31
C CYS A 849 -7.38 1.01 -30.39
N VAL A 850 -6.67 -0.06 -30.78
CA VAL A 850 -5.74 -0.04 -31.92
C VAL A 850 -6.45 0.35 -33.21
N ALA A 851 -7.68 -0.14 -33.44
CA ALA A 851 -8.50 0.25 -34.58
C ALA A 851 -9.03 1.70 -34.50
N ALA A 852 -9.20 2.27 -33.30
CA ALA A 852 -9.51 3.68 -33.09
C ALA A 852 -8.30 4.57 -33.38
N ALA A 853 -7.14 4.26 -32.78
CA ALA A 853 -5.87 4.93 -33.06
C ALA A 853 -5.51 4.92 -34.56
N GLN A 854 -5.70 3.78 -35.23
CA GLN A 854 -5.46 3.65 -36.67
C GLN A 854 -6.32 4.59 -37.54
N GLN A 855 -7.48 5.06 -37.06
CA GLN A 855 -8.35 6.00 -37.80
C GLN A 855 -7.82 7.45 -37.79
N THR A 856 -6.87 7.79 -36.91
CA THR A 856 -6.23 9.12 -36.91
C THR A 856 -5.10 9.23 -37.95
N LEU A 857 -4.52 8.09 -38.36
CA LEU A 857 -3.35 8.00 -39.21
C LEU A 857 -3.69 7.98 -40.71
N SER A 858 -2.78 8.50 -41.55
CA SER A 858 -2.97 8.54 -43.01
C SER A 858 -1.71 8.22 -43.83
N GLY A 859 -0.96 7.19 -43.42
CA GLY A 859 0.24 6.70 -44.13
C GLY A 859 1.03 5.67 -43.33
N SER A 860 1.03 5.85 -42.01
CA SER A 860 1.53 4.97 -40.97
C SER A 860 0.46 4.00 -40.44
N MET A 861 0.88 3.09 -39.55
CA MET A 861 0.06 2.10 -38.88
C MET A 861 0.10 2.29 -37.36
N ALA A 862 -1.02 1.99 -36.68
CA ALA A 862 -1.03 1.86 -35.23
C ALA A 862 -0.66 0.42 -34.85
N ALA A 863 0.29 0.26 -33.93
CA ALA A 863 0.81 -1.05 -33.52
C ALA A 863 0.94 -1.14 -32.00
N ALA A 864 0.30 -2.15 -31.40
CA ALA A 864 0.53 -2.48 -30.00
C ALA A 864 1.87 -3.21 -29.84
N VAL A 865 2.71 -2.76 -28.90
CA VAL A 865 4.04 -3.32 -28.62
C VAL A 865 4.13 -3.90 -27.19
N PRO A 866 4.93 -4.95 -26.94
CA PRO A 866 5.12 -5.55 -25.62
C PRO A 866 6.03 -4.73 -24.71
N PHE A 867 5.99 -4.97 -23.40
CA PHE A 867 6.92 -4.34 -22.43
C PHE A 867 8.40 -4.51 -22.82
N SER A 868 8.81 -5.69 -23.32
CA SER A 868 10.18 -5.98 -23.76
C SER A 868 10.72 -5.05 -24.87
N ALA A 869 9.84 -4.34 -25.59
CA ALA A 869 10.21 -3.32 -26.55
C ALA A 869 10.73 -2.01 -25.92
N ALA A 870 10.39 -1.72 -24.65
CA ALA A 870 10.64 -0.43 -24.01
C ALA A 870 11.35 -0.51 -22.65
N THR A 871 11.11 -1.56 -21.84
CA THR A 871 11.81 -1.85 -20.58
C THR A 871 12.58 -3.17 -20.70
N ASP A 872 13.68 -3.32 -19.95
CA ASP A 872 14.32 -4.62 -19.68
C ASP A 872 13.80 -5.28 -18.40
N GLY A 873 13.08 -4.53 -17.56
CA GLY A 873 12.44 -5.00 -16.33
C GLY A 873 11.23 -5.91 -16.53
N ARG A 874 10.77 -6.08 -17.79
CA ARG A 874 9.64 -6.95 -18.19
C ARG A 874 8.31 -6.44 -17.64
N ASP A 875 7.29 -7.30 -17.59
CA ASP A 875 6.00 -7.02 -16.96
C ASP A 875 5.85 -7.53 -15.50
N HIS A 876 6.90 -8.18 -14.96
CA HIS A 876 6.86 -9.02 -13.75
C HIS A 876 6.52 -8.35 -12.40
N TRP A 877 6.59 -7.03 -12.30
CA TRP A 877 6.22 -6.23 -11.11
C TRP A 877 5.39 -4.99 -11.53
N LEU A 878 4.60 -5.15 -12.60
CA LEU A 878 3.74 -4.13 -13.20
C LEU A 878 2.34 -4.74 -13.37
N ALA A 879 1.38 -3.93 -13.83
CA ALA A 879 -0.04 -4.28 -13.95
C ALA A 879 -0.30 -5.72 -14.45
N ALA A 880 0.42 -6.21 -15.46
CA ALA A 880 0.17 -7.52 -16.04
C ALA A 880 0.71 -8.71 -15.23
N GLY A 881 1.75 -8.51 -14.42
CA GLY A 881 2.45 -9.58 -13.69
C GLY A 881 1.92 -9.84 -12.28
N GLU A 882 1.19 -8.89 -11.70
CA GLU A 882 0.64 -8.99 -10.34
C GLU A 882 -0.67 -9.80 -10.26
N PRO A 883 -1.04 -10.31 -9.07
CA PRO A 883 -2.35 -10.87 -8.79
C PRO A 883 -3.44 -9.79 -8.76
N HIS A 884 -4.65 -10.13 -9.20
CA HIS A 884 -5.80 -9.22 -9.13
C HIS A 884 -6.96 -9.86 -8.35
N CYS A 885 -7.70 -9.06 -7.59
CA CYS A 885 -8.98 -9.46 -6.98
C CYS A 885 -9.93 -9.98 -8.09
N ALA A 886 -9.93 -9.30 -9.25
CA ALA A 886 -10.66 -9.70 -10.46
C ALA A 886 -10.31 -11.10 -11.01
N ASP A 887 -9.23 -11.76 -10.57
CA ASP A 887 -8.96 -13.16 -10.95
C ASP A 887 -9.94 -14.11 -10.25
N CYS A 888 -10.16 -13.90 -8.96
CA CYS A 888 -10.92 -14.80 -8.09
C CYS A 888 -12.33 -14.29 -7.76
N HIS A 889 -12.57 -12.98 -7.81
CA HIS A 889 -13.82 -12.34 -7.40
C HIS A 889 -14.67 -11.83 -8.57
N THR A 890 -15.99 -11.86 -8.40
CA THR A 890 -16.94 -11.29 -9.36
C THR A 890 -17.14 -9.81 -9.13
N ALA A 891 -17.35 -9.05 -10.20
CA ALA A 891 -17.89 -7.70 -10.13
C ALA A 891 -19.14 -7.62 -9.21
N PRO A 892 -19.29 -6.57 -8.38
CA PRO A 892 -18.45 -5.37 -8.27
C PRO A 892 -17.24 -5.50 -7.32
N TYR A 893 -16.99 -6.68 -6.74
CA TYR A 893 -15.96 -6.95 -5.72
C TYR A 893 -14.54 -7.06 -6.30
N VAL A 894 -14.14 -6.10 -7.15
CA VAL A 894 -12.94 -6.15 -8.00
C VAL A 894 -12.31 -4.76 -8.16
N GLU A 895 -11.08 -4.69 -8.68
CA GLU A 895 -10.45 -3.41 -9.02
C GLU A 895 -11.17 -2.68 -10.17
N PRO A 896 -11.21 -1.33 -10.16
CA PRO A 896 -11.65 -0.57 -11.32
C PRO A 896 -10.70 -0.76 -12.52
N SER A 897 -11.22 -0.53 -13.72
CA SER A 897 -10.38 -0.52 -14.93
C SER A 897 -9.42 0.68 -14.92
N GLY A 898 -8.21 0.50 -15.46
CA GLY A 898 -7.15 1.52 -15.48
C GLY A 898 -7.35 2.67 -16.48
N HIS A 899 -8.59 3.13 -16.67
CA HIS A 899 -8.94 4.39 -17.36
C HIS A 899 -10.13 5.06 -16.65
N GLN A 900 -9.93 5.33 -15.36
CA GLN A 900 -10.84 6.12 -14.52
C GLN A 900 -10.05 7.29 -13.90
N PRO A 901 -10.50 8.55 -14.03
CA PRO A 901 -9.82 9.70 -13.44
C PRO A 901 -9.32 9.47 -12.02
N GLY A 902 -8.02 9.67 -11.80
CA GLY A 902 -7.29 9.37 -10.55
C GLY A 902 -6.56 8.02 -10.52
N ASN A 903 -6.86 7.10 -11.45
CA ASN A 903 -6.28 5.75 -11.54
C ASN A 903 -5.35 5.55 -12.78
N ASP A 904 -5.23 6.56 -13.64
CA ASP A 904 -4.66 6.46 -15.00
C ASP A 904 -3.13 6.55 -15.04
N HIS A 905 -2.47 5.56 -14.42
CA HIS A 905 -1.03 5.57 -14.18
C HIS A 905 -0.25 4.47 -14.92
N PRO A 906 -0.16 4.44 -16.27
CA PRO A 906 0.79 3.58 -16.97
C PRO A 906 2.24 3.88 -16.50
N PRO A 907 3.05 2.87 -16.18
CA PRO A 907 2.89 1.45 -16.51
C PRO A 907 2.24 0.58 -15.40
N PHE A 908 1.68 1.18 -14.36
CA PHE A 908 1.10 0.48 -13.21
C PHE A 908 -0.40 0.19 -13.36
N ASN A 909 -1.11 0.96 -14.18
CA ASN A 909 -2.52 0.74 -14.53
C ASN A 909 -2.73 0.99 -16.04
N TYR A 910 -3.71 0.30 -16.65
CA TYR A 910 -3.97 0.39 -18.09
C TYR A 910 -5.44 0.50 -18.49
N PRO A 911 -5.76 1.29 -19.53
CA PRO A 911 -7.09 1.30 -20.12
C PRO A 911 -7.52 -0.09 -20.58
N ARG A 912 -8.79 -0.41 -20.29
CA ARG A 912 -9.45 -1.68 -20.59
C ARG A 912 -8.93 -2.92 -19.87
N LYS A 913 -8.09 -2.75 -18.84
CA LYS A 913 -7.47 -3.80 -18.02
C LYS A 913 -7.79 -3.64 -16.54
N ALA A 914 -7.64 -4.70 -15.77
CA ALA A 914 -7.57 -4.62 -14.32
C ALA A 914 -6.37 -3.75 -13.87
N GLY A 915 -6.61 -2.90 -12.88
CA GLY A 915 -5.59 -2.09 -12.21
C GLY A 915 -5.04 -2.77 -10.95
N LEU A 916 -3.91 -2.29 -10.45
CA LEU A 916 -3.30 -2.82 -9.23
C LEU A 916 -4.05 -2.38 -7.98
N MET A 917 -4.29 -3.31 -7.06
CA MET A 917 -4.94 -3.07 -5.77
C MET A 917 -4.32 -1.89 -4.97
N ARG A 918 -2.98 -1.75 -5.02
CA ARG A 918 -2.21 -0.64 -4.39
C ARG A 918 -2.69 0.76 -4.82
N TYR A 919 -3.04 0.93 -6.09
CA TYR A 919 -3.45 2.22 -6.65
C TYR A 919 -4.99 2.36 -6.77
N SER A 920 -5.70 1.23 -6.65
CA SER A 920 -7.15 1.10 -6.78
C SER A 920 -7.93 1.71 -5.62
N ARG A 921 -9.18 2.10 -5.94
CA ARG A 921 -10.08 2.85 -5.05
C ARG A 921 -11.53 2.49 -5.32
N GLY A 922 -12.37 2.60 -4.30
CA GLY A 922 -13.83 2.48 -4.39
C GLY A 922 -14.51 3.64 -3.66
N HIS A 923 -15.81 3.49 -3.39
CA HIS A 923 -16.60 4.30 -2.44
C HIS A 923 -16.11 5.74 -2.20
N ARG A 924 -16.35 6.64 -3.18
CA ARG A 924 -15.98 8.07 -3.12
C ARG A 924 -14.50 8.37 -2.82
N ASP A 925 -13.60 7.67 -3.53
CA ASP A 925 -12.12 7.85 -3.53
C ASP A 925 -11.40 7.28 -2.30
N ILE A 926 -12.07 6.44 -1.51
CA ILE A 926 -11.42 5.61 -0.50
C ILE A 926 -10.59 4.54 -1.22
N THR A 927 -9.29 4.52 -0.95
CA THR A 927 -8.37 3.50 -1.45
C THR A 927 -8.81 2.10 -1.03
N CYS A 928 -8.59 1.09 -1.88
CA CYS A 928 -8.85 -0.30 -1.53
C CYS A 928 -8.06 -0.70 -0.27
N GLN A 929 -6.82 -0.21 -0.12
CA GLN A 929 -6.04 -0.40 1.10
C GLN A 929 -6.63 0.29 2.34
N GLY A 930 -7.35 1.42 2.20
CA GLY A 930 -7.97 2.08 3.34
C GLY A 930 -9.14 1.29 3.93
N CYS A 931 -9.87 0.53 3.10
CA CYS A 931 -11.03 -0.27 3.50
C CYS A 931 -10.67 -1.74 3.83
N HIS A 932 -9.65 -2.30 3.17
CA HIS A 932 -9.27 -3.72 3.28
C HIS A 932 -7.90 -3.98 3.92
N GLU A 933 -7.18 -2.92 4.32
CA GLU A 933 -5.74 -2.97 4.66
C GLU A 933 -4.89 -3.49 3.48
N SER A 934 -3.61 -3.81 3.67
CA SER A 934 -2.70 -4.07 2.53
C SER A 934 -2.90 -5.45 1.90
N ILE A 935 -2.71 -5.62 0.58
CA ILE A 935 -2.90 -6.91 -0.13
C ILE A 935 -2.11 -8.10 0.47
N HIS A 936 -0.93 -7.84 1.04
CA HIS A 936 -0.11 -8.86 1.70
C HIS A 936 -0.30 -8.90 3.23
N GLY A 937 -1.24 -8.11 3.75
CA GLY A 937 -1.55 -7.95 5.16
C GLY A 937 -3.03 -7.60 5.38
N LEU A 938 -3.93 -8.26 4.64
CA LEU A 938 -5.39 -8.11 4.67
C LEU A 938 -5.96 -8.62 6.00
N TYR A 939 -5.73 -7.86 7.06
CA TYR A 939 -6.03 -8.16 8.47
C TYR A 939 -5.31 -9.40 9.04
N PRO A 940 -4.94 -9.43 10.34
CA PRO A 940 -4.60 -10.66 11.06
C PRO A 940 -5.89 -11.43 11.40
N VAL A 941 -6.49 -11.92 10.33
CA VAL A 941 -7.60 -12.86 10.22
C VAL A 941 -7.36 -14.16 11.00
N ALA A 942 -6.11 -14.52 11.27
CA ALA A 942 -5.76 -15.44 12.33
C ALA A 942 -5.52 -14.63 13.62
N PRO A 943 -6.47 -14.58 14.58
CA PRO A 943 -6.24 -13.86 15.84
C PRO A 943 -5.05 -14.44 16.60
N HIS A 944 -4.53 -13.72 17.60
CA HIS A 944 -3.58 -14.33 18.53
C HIS A 944 -4.27 -15.44 19.35
N LEU A 945 -3.52 -16.44 19.82
CA LEU A 945 -4.09 -17.54 20.65
C LEU A 945 -4.74 -17.07 21.96
N GLU A 946 -4.43 -15.86 22.44
CA GLU A 946 -5.07 -15.25 23.61
C GLU A 946 -6.36 -14.48 23.26
N GLN A 947 -6.59 -14.19 21.97
CA GLN A 947 -7.73 -13.42 21.46
C GLN A 947 -8.81 -14.32 20.85
N GLY A 948 -8.46 -15.44 20.21
CA GLY A 948 -9.42 -16.30 19.52
C GLY A 948 -8.88 -17.67 19.09
N PRO A 949 -9.62 -18.39 18.23
CA PRO A 949 -9.08 -19.56 17.54
C PRO A 949 -8.01 -19.07 16.56
N GLY A 950 -6.74 -19.14 16.99
CA GLY A 950 -5.67 -18.31 16.43
C GLY A 950 -4.36 -19.02 16.09
N VAL A 951 -3.42 -18.27 15.52
CA VAL A 951 -2.01 -18.70 15.36
C VAL A 951 -1.15 -17.93 16.38
N ASP A 952 -0.27 -18.67 17.07
CA ASP A 952 0.64 -18.12 18.07
C ASP A 952 1.65 -17.16 17.43
N GLY A 953 1.84 -15.97 18.01
CA GLY A 953 2.83 -15.00 17.51
C GLY A 953 2.48 -14.35 16.15
N VAL A 954 1.22 -14.40 15.69
CA VAL A 954 0.72 -13.43 14.69
C VAL A 954 0.70 -12.02 15.28
N ASP A 955 0.64 -11.00 14.43
CA ASP A 955 0.57 -9.61 14.87
C ASP A 955 -0.80 -9.20 15.42
N ALA A 956 -0.79 -8.62 16.63
CA ALA A 956 -1.95 -8.00 17.26
C ALA A 956 -2.07 -6.48 16.98
N THR A 957 -1.07 -5.87 16.32
CA THR A 957 -1.06 -4.44 15.98
C THR A 957 -2.08 -4.16 14.89
N THR A 958 -1.98 -4.82 13.74
CA THR A 958 -2.97 -4.72 12.65
C THR A 958 -4.37 -5.15 13.11
N TYR A 959 -4.49 -6.10 14.05
CA TYR A 959 -5.78 -6.49 14.66
C TYR A 959 -6.44 -5.29 15.35
N ALA A 960 -5.64 -4.52 16.08
CA ALA A 960 -6.09 -3.35 16.80
C ALA A 960 -6.40 -2.16 15.88
N GLN A 961 -5.85 -2.08 14.66
CA GLN A 961 -6.17 -1.04 13.67
C GLN A 961 -7.64 -1.17 13.25
N ALA A 962 -8.01 -2.33 12.71
CA ALA A 962 -9.38 -2.69 12.36
C ALA A 962 -10.36 -2.45 13.52
N ALA A 963 -10.04 -3.01 14.71
CA ALA A 963 -10.87 -2.88 15.90
C ALA A 963 -10.92 -1.46 16.48
N TYR A 964 -9.98 -0.56 16.14
CA TYR A 964 -10.05 0.85 16.52
C TYR A 964 -11.01 1.64 15.61
N LEU A 965 -11.01 1.33 14.31
CA LEU A 965 -11.83 1.99 13.29
C LEU A 965 -13.29 1.49 13.29
N ASN A 966 -13.50 0.17 13.40
CA ASN A 966 -14.82 -0.45 13.44
C ASN A 966 -15.58 -0.07 14.74
N SER A 967 -16.87 0.23 14.59
CA SER A 967 -17.77 0.71 15.64
C SER A 967 -18.17 -0.34 16.69
N ASP A 968 -17.98 -1.63 16.38
CA ASP A 968 -18.29 -2.80 17.20
C ASP A 968 -17.04 -3.53 17.72
N ASP A 969 -15.87 -2.88 17.66
CA ASP A 969 -14.55 -3.43 18.01
C ASP A 969 -14.13 -4.68 17.21
N SER A 970 -14.77 -4.99 16.08
CA SER A 970 -14.43 -6.17 15.26
C SER A 970 -13.18 -5.97 14.40
N HIS A 971 -12.37 -7.01 14.25
CA HIS A 971 -11.38 -7.11 13.17
C HIS A 971 -12.02 -7.48 11.83
N GLY A 972 -11.33 -7.20 10.73
CA GLY A 972 -11.79 -7.42 9.36
C GLY A 972 -12.21 -6.12 8.65
N PRO A 973 -12.66 -6.21 7.39
CA PRO A 973 -12.98 -5.07 6.53
C PRO A 973 -13.81 -3.96 7.21
N LEU A 974 -13.50 -2.71 6.87
CA LEU A 974 -14.17 -1.57 7.50
C LEU A 974 -15.68 -1.59 7.21
N LYS A 975 -16.47 -1.63 8.28
CA LYS A 975 -17.94 -1.63 8.20
C LYS A 975 -18.48 -0.22 7.94
N CYS A 976 -19.68 -0.12 7.36
CA CYS A 976 -20.32 1.17 7.08
C CYS A 976 -20.44 2.07 8.33
N GLY A 977 -20.72 1.48 9.50
CA GLY A 977 -20.81 2.19 10.78
C GLY A 977 -19.49 2.71 11.35
N SER A 978 -18.36 2.43 10.71
CA SER A 978 -17.07 3.08 11.01
C SER A 978 -17.10 4.55 10.61
N CYS A 979 -17.82 4.90 9.53
CA CYS A 979 -17.84 6.23 8.94
C CYS A 979 -19.23 6.90 8.93
N HIS A 980 -20.32 6.12 8.85
CA HIS A 980 -21.69 6.61 8.74
C HIS A 980 -22.53 6.29 9.98
N MET A 981 -23.60 7.04 10.23
CA MET A 981 -24.62 6.56 11.17
C MET A 981 -25.30 5.31 10.60
N TYR A 982 -25.53 4.31 11.44
CA TYR A 982 -25.90 2.96 11.00
C TYR A 982 -26.98 2.30 11.86
N GLU A 983 -27.63 1.31 11.27
CA GLU A 983 -28.51 0.34 11.95
C GLU A 983 -27.95 -1.09 11.77
N THR A 984 -28.37 -2.00 12.66
CA THR A 984 -27.97 -3.42 12.65
C THR A 984 -29.17 -4.31 12.34
N LEU A 985 -29.04 -5.27 11.42
CA LEU A 985 -30.16 -6.16 11.08
C LEU A 985 -30.54 -7.08 12.25
N ALA A 986 -31.84 -7.28 12.46
CA ALA A 986 -32.35 -8.06 13.59
C ALA A 986 -32.05 -9.58 13.51
N ASP A 987 -31.75 -10.09 12.32
CA ASP A 987 -31.32 -11.46 12.05
C ASP A 987 -29.84 -11.58 11.63
N ASN A 988 -29.16 -10.47 11.36
CA ASN A 988 -27.71 -10.36 11.19
C ASN A 988 -27.16 -9.12 11.93
N PRO A 989 -26.90 -9.19 13.25
CA PRO A 989 -26.48 -8.02 14.03
C PRO A 989 -25.07 -7.51 13.65
N ASP A 990 -24.27 -8.34 12.97
CA ASP A 990 -22.92 -7.99 12.52
C ASP A 990 -22.93 -7.16 11.22
N ALA A 991 -24.07 -7.17 10.49
CA ALA A 991 -24.33 -6.32 9.34
C ALA A 991 -24.74 -4.91 9.79
N GLN A 992 -23.87 -3.94 9.52
CA GLN A 992 -24.10 -2.52 9.76
C GLN A 992 -24.46 -1.85 8.43
N ILE A 993 -25.65 -1.26 8.35
CA ILE A 993 -26.16 -0.60 7.14
C ILE A 993 -26.32 0.90 7.43
N PRO A 994 -25.94 1.83 6.54
CA PRO A 994 -26.16 3.25 6.74
C PRO A 994 -27.64 3.57 6.98
N THR A 995 -27.96 4.48 7.90
CA THR A 995 -29.37 4.90 8.11
C THR A 995 -29.89 5.80 6.99
N ARG A 996 -28.99 6.55 6.34
CA ARG A 996 -29.30 7.51 5.26
C ARG A 996 -29.37 6.86 3.88
N VAL A 997 -30.19 5.81 3.79
CA VAL A 997 -30.52 5.09 2.54
C VAL A 997 -31.78 5.65 1.89
N CYS A 998 -32.64 6.32 2.67
CA CYS A 998 -33.61 7.31 2.20
C CYS A 998 -33.97 8.22 3.36
N ALA A 999 -34.05 9.54 3.13
CA ALA A 999 -34.65 10.46 4.09
C ALA A 999 -36.18 10.50 3.93
N PRO A 1000 -36.94 10.93 4.95
CA PRO A 1000 -38.34 11.29 4.75
C PRO A 1000 -38.50 12.47 3.78
N GLY A 1001 -39.54 12.43 2.95
CA GLY A 1001 -39.99 13.57 2.15
C GLY A 1001 -40.58 14.69 3.01
N GLU A 1002 -40.97 15.82 2.41
CA GLU A 1002 -41.42 16.99 3.19
C GLU A 1002 -42.75 16.76 3.94
N ASP A 1003 -43.58 15.82 3.47
CA ASP A 1003 -44.80 15.36 4.16
C ASP A 1003 -44.53 14.28 5.25
N GLY A 1004 -43.29 13.78 5.37
CA GLY A 1004 -42.85 12.85 6.43
C GLY A 1004 -42.99 11.35 6.12
N ASP A 1005 -43.39 10.96 4.92
CA ASP A 1005 -43.30 9.59 4.42
C ASP A 1005 -41.85 9.25 3.96
N TYR A 1006 -41.44 7.98 4.02
CA TYR A 1006 -40.09 7.54 3.59
C TYR A 1006 -39.95 7.60 2.07
N CYS A 1007 -39.03 8.44 1.57
CA CYS A 1007 -38.90 8.83 0.16
C CYS A 1007 -40.15 9.56 -0.39
N ASP A 1008 -39.97 10.57 -1.25
CA ASP A 1008 -41.10 11.31 -1.84
C ASP A 1008 -41.60 10.55 -3.09
N GLU A 1009 -42.51 9.59 -2.87
CA GLU A 1009 -42.91 8.48 -3.77
C GLU A 1009 -41.75 7.58 -4.29
N GLY A 1010 -40.48 7.87 -3.95
CA GLY A 1010 -39.30 7.08 -4.34
C GLY A 1010 -39.26 5.66 -3.77
N GLU A 1011 -38.54 4.75 -4.45
CA GLU A 1011 -38.43 3.33 -4.05
C GLU A 1011 -37.29 3.03 -3.05
N GLY A 1012 -36.50 4.04 -2.65
CA GLY A 1012 -35.31 3.92 -1.79
C GLY A 1012 -34.07 3.39 -2.53
N LEU A 1013 -32.87 3.68 -2.02
CA LEU A 1013 -31.62 3.33 -2.69
C LEU A 1013 -31.41 1.81 -2.77
N ARG A 1014 -30.98 1.35 -3.96
CA ARG A 1014 -31.08 -0.03 -4.42
C ARG A 1014 -29.88 -0.46 -5.24
N PHE A 1015 -29.51 -1.72 -5.09
CA PHE A 1015 -28.57 -2.41 -5.96
C PHE A 1015 -29.28 -3.58 -6.65
N ASP A 1016 -29.21 -3.65 -7.99
CA ASP A 1016 -29.96 -4.63 -8.82
C ASP A 1016 -31.47 -4.75 -8.46
N GLY A 1017 -32.06 -3.65 -8.00
CA GLY A 1017 -33.46 -3.57 -7.56
C GLY A 1017 -33.72 -4.00 -6.11
N THR A 1018 -32.71 -4.53 -5.41
CA THR A 1018 -32.76 -4.92 -3.98
C THR A 1018 -32.55 -3.68 -3.09
N PRO A 1019 -33.47 -3.34 -2.17
CA PRO A 1019 -33.30 -2.17 -1.29
C PRO A 1019 -32.14 -2.38 -0.32
N ILE A 1020 -31.18 -1.45 -0.31
CA ILE A 1020 -29.98 -1.61 0.55
C ILE A 1020 -30.30 -1.37 2.03
N ALA A 1021 -31.44 -0.74 2.35
CA ALA A 1021 -31.91 -0.46 3.73
C ALA A 1021 -32.25 -1.71 4.57
N GLY A 1022 -32.20 -2.90 3.98
CA GLY A 1022 -32.45 -4.17 4.66
C GLY A 1022 -31.53 -5.31 4.22
N ASP A 1023 -30.51 -5.01 3.40
CA ASP A 1023 -29.64 -6.01 2.78
C ASP A 1023 -28.19 -5.50 2.71
N PHE A 1024 -27.32 -6.16 3.47
CA PHE A 1024 -25.91 -5.82 3.58
C PHE A 1024 -25.13 -6.14 2.30
N ASP A 1025 -25.51 -7.19 1.57
CA ASP A 1025 -24.86 -7.61 0.33
C ASP A 1025 -25.12 -6.54 -0.76
N ALA A 1026 -26.35 -6.05 -0.84
CA ALA A 1026 -26.74 -4.96 -1.72
C ALA A 1026 -26.08 -3.63 -1.32
N ALA A 1027 -25.97 -3.32 -0.02
CA ALA A 1027 -25.30 -2.13 0.49
C ALA A 1027 -23.79 -2.10 0.15
N VAL A 1028 -23.10 -3.23 0.38
CA VAL A 1028 -21.67 -3.36 0.05
C VAL A 1028 -21.45 -3.38 -1.46
N SER A 1029 -22.32 -4.04 -2.24
CA SER A 1029 -22.26 -4.02 -3.71
C SER A 1029 -22.35 -2.61 -4.26
N TRP A 1030 -23.32 -1.81 -3.79
CA TRP A 1030 -23.46 -0.41 -4.18
C TRP A 1030 -22.25 0.45 -3.77
N ALA A 1031 -21.67 0.21 -2.59
CA ALA A 1031 -20.48 0.94 -2.17
C ALA A 1031 -19.26 0.72 -3.09
N HIS A 1032 -19.15 -0.46 -3.71
CA HIS A 1032 -18.11 -0.76 -4.70
C HIS A 1032 -18.34 -0.04 -6.04
N THR A 1033 -19.59 0.08 -6.51
CA THR A 1033 -19.90 0.80 -7.77
C THR A 1033 -19.91 2.32 -7.61
N PHE A 1034 -20.29 2.85 -6.44
CA PHE A 1034 -20.39 4.30 -6.15
C PHE A 1034 -19.02 4.97 -5.94
N THR A 1035 -18.19 4.92 -6.99
CA THR A 1035 -16.91 5.60 -7.10
C THR A 1035 -17.08 7.13 -7.23
N ASP A 1036 -15.97 7.87 -7.20
CA ASP A 1036 -15.98 9.32 -7.50
C ASP A 1036 -16.34 9.64 -8.97
N ASN A 1037 -16.28 8.64 -9.87
CA ASN A 1037 -16.57 8.77 -11.31
C ASN A 1037 -18.00 8.31 -11.70
N HIS A 1038 -18.72 7.69 -10.77
CA HIS A 1038 -20.08 7.16 -10.99
C HIS A 1038 -21.11 8.28 -11.18
N ASP A 1039 -21.95 8.23 -12.23
CA ASP A 1039 -22.98 9.24 -12.49
C ASP A 1039 -24.18 9.06 -11.53
N PRO A 1040 -24.37 9.93 -10.53
CA PRO A 1040 -25.38 9.73 -9.49
C PRO A 1040 -26.81 10.00 -9.96
N ARG A 1041 -27.01 10.50 -11.20
CA ARG A 1041 -28.33 10.89 -11.71
C ARG A 1041 -29.18 9.71 -12.16
N ASP A 1042 -28.54 8.59 -12.51
CA ASP A 1042 -29.20 7.41 -13.07
C ASP A 1042 -29.57 6.36 -12.01
N ASP A 1043 -29.11 6.49 -10.76
CA ASP A 1043 -29.47 5.61 -9.63
C ASP A 1043 -29.69 6.36 -8.29
N PHE A 1044 -28.74 7.20 -7.87
CA PHE A 1044 -28.67 7.75 -6.51
C PHE A 1044 -29.69 8.86 -6.29
N CYS A 1045 -29.82 9.82 -7.20
CA CYS A 1045 -30.86 10.86 -7.12
C CYS A 1045 -32.27 10.23 -7.23
N ILE A 1046 -32.49 9.39 -8.24
CA ILE A 1046 -33.80 8.73 -8.49
C ILE A 1046 -34.19 7.67 -7.43
N SER A 1047 -33.36 7.47 -6.40
CA SER A 1047 -33.70 6.64 -5.25
C SER A 1047 -34.56 7.38 -4.23
N CYS A 1048 -34.45 8.72 -4.17
CA CYS A 1048 -35.10 9.57 -3.19
C CYS A 1048 -36.47 10.10 -3.68
N HIS A 1049 -36.57 10.39 -4.98
CA HIS A 1049 -37.69 11.06 -5.65
C HIS A 1049 -37.77 10.62 -7.14
N GLU A 1050 -38.66 11.18 -7.97
CA GLU A 1050 -38.72 10.81 -9.40
C GLU A 1050 -37.63 11.52 -10.24
N ASN A 1051 -37.57 11.26 -11.56
CA ASN A 1051 -36.47 11.77 -12.38
C ASN A 1051 -36.65 13.27 -12.71
N GLU A 1052 -36.19 14.12 -11.79
CA GLU A 1052 -36.26 15.59 -11.82
C GLU A 1052 -34.97 16.23 -12.39
N ASN A 1053 -34.23 15.52 -13.25
CA ASN A 1053 -32.98 16.04 -13.83
C ASN A 1053 -33.17 17.28 -14.73
N ASP A 1054 -34.40 17.63 -15.13
CA ASP A 1054 -34.71 18.90 -15.80
C ASP A 1054 -35.13 20.03 -14.85
N GLU A 1055 -35.25 19.78 -13.55
CA GLU A 1055 -35.47 20.79 -12.50
C GLU A 1055 -34.17 21.22 -11.80
N VAL A 1056 -33.07 20.46 -11.99
CA VAL A 1056 -31.72 20.85 -11.52
C VAL A 1056 -31.23 22.11 -12.25
N SER A 1057 -31.37 23.25 -11.60
CA SER A 1057 -31.06 24.57 -12.15
C SER A 1057 -30.51 25.52 -11.09
N VAL A 1058 -29.68 26.47 -11.52
CA VAL A 1058 -29.01 27.44 -10.64
C VAL A 1058 -29.93 28.54 -10.09
N SER A 1059 -31.23 28.49 -10.43
CA SER A 1059 -32.27 29.40 -9.94
C SER A 1059 -33.29 28.76 -9.02
N GLU A 1060 -33.25 27.43 -8.82
CA GLU A 1060 -34.23 26.74 -7.98
C GLU A 1060 -33.62 26.49 -6.59
N ASP A 1061 -34.27 27.03 -5.57
CA ASP A 1061 -33.88 26.97 -4.17
C ASP A 1061 -33.89 25.53 -3.63
N GLU A 1062 -34.89 24.74 -3.99
CA GLU A 1062 -35.00 23.33 -3.61
C GLU A 1062 -33.79 22.49 -4.05
N TRP A 1063 -33.19 22.74 -5.23
CA TRP A 1063 -31.92 22.12 -5.59
C TRP A 1063 -30.79 22.63 -4.68
N LEU A 1064 -30.58 23.94 -4.60
CA LEU A 1064 -29.43 24.54 -3.93
C LEU A 1064 -29.37 24.22 -2.42
N GLU A 1065 -30.51 23.99 -1.76
CA GLU A 1065 -30.58 23.60 -0.35
C GLU A 1065 -30.26 22.11 -0.08
N HIS A 1066 -30.05 21.25 -1.09
CA HIS A 1066 -29.93 19.80 -0.89
C HIS A 1066 -28.83 19.39 0.11
N ALA A 1067 -27.63 19.96 0.04
CA ALA A 1067 -26.54 19.65 0.98
C ALA A 1067 -26.78 20.24 2.38
N MET A 1068 -27.38 21.42 2.46
CA MET A 1068 -27.77 22.06 3.72
C MET A 1068 -28.81 21.22 4.47
N LYS A 1069 -29.85 20.77 3.78
CA LYS A 1069 -30.87 19.84 4.28
C LYS A 1069 -30.36 18.40 4.48
N GLY A 1070 -29.06 18.14 4.24
CA GLY A 1070 -28.47 16.82 4.37
C GLY A 1070 -29.07 15.76 3.42
N ARG A 1071 -29.66 16.15 2.28
CA ARG A 1071 -30.25 15.21 1.31
C ARG A 1071 -29.18 14.47 0.50
N VAL A 1072 -28.22 15.21 -0.08
CA VAL A 1072 -27.04 14.67 -0.77
C VAL A 1072 -25.81 15.52 -0.46
N SER A 1073 -24.59 14.95 -0.56
CA SER A 1073 -23.38 15.72 -0.22
C SER A 1073 -23.11 16.85 -1.24
N ARG A 1074 -22.49 17.96 -0.81
CA ARG A 1074 -22.14 19.08 -1.72
C ARG A 1074 -21.28 18.62 -2.90
N LYS A 1075 -20.36 17.68 -2.68
CA LYS A 1075 -19.55 17.06 -3.73
C LYS A 1075 -20.39 16.27 -4.74
N THR A 1076 -21.46 15.59 -4.29
CA THR A 1076 -22.42 14.93 -5.19
C THR A 1076 -23.21 15.96 -6.00
N MET A 1077 -23.61 17.08 -5.39
CA MET A 1077 -24.25 18.18 -6.13
C MET A 1077 -23.32 18.78 -7.19
N ASP A 1078 -22.07 19.10 -6.83
CA ASP A 1078 -21.05 19.61 -7.76
C ASP A 1078 -20.88 18.68 -8.97
N GLN A 1079 -20.87 17.37 -8.74
CA GLN A 1079 -20.81 16.35 -9.78
C GLN A 1079 -22.04 16.40 -10.71
N VAL A 1080 -23.26 16.45 -10.17
CA VAL A 1080 -24.50 16.57 -10.95
C VAL A 1080 -24.52 17.86 -11.79
N GLU A 1081 -24.11 18.99 -11.20
CA GLU A 1081 -24.05 20.30 -11.87
C GLU A 1081 -23.06 20.32 -13.04
N ILE A 1082 -21.90 19.67 -12.88
CA ILE A 1082 -20.94 19.43 -13.97
C ILE A 1082 -21.56 18.54 -15.05
N LEU A 1083 -22.22 17.45 -14.68
CA LEU A 1083 -22.82 16.50 -15.61
C LEU A 1083 -24.04 17.04 -16.38
N ILE A 1084 -24.70 18.09 -15.89
CA ILE A 1084 -25.85 18.76 -16.52
C ILE A 1084 -25.44 20.03 -17.28
N SER A 1085 -24.54 20.84 -16.72
CA SER A 1085 -24.21 22.18 -17.25
C SER A 1085 -22.77 22.36 -17.76
N GLY A 1086 -21.88 21.42 -17.45
CA GLY A 1086 -20.44 21.48 -17.78
C GLY A 1086 -19.57 22.22 -16.75
N SER A 1087 -20.14 22.67 -15.63
CA SER A 1087 -19.42 23.35 -14.54
C SER A 1087 -20.22 23.30 -13.24
N VAL A 1088 -19.54 23.40 -12.09
CA VAL A 1088 -20.20 23.68 -10.80
C VAL A 1088 -20.95 25.01 -10.89
N PHE A 1089 -22.17 25.07 -10.37
CA PHE A 1089 -23.01 26.27 -10.39
C PHE A 1089 -22.33 27.43 -9.66
N GLY A 1090 -22.52 28.65 -10.15
CA GLY A 1090 -21.93 29.85 -9.58
C GLY A 1090 -20.43 30.07 -9.82
N SER A 1091 -19.68 29.07 -10.30
CA SER A 1091 -18.20 29.11 -10.47
C SER A 1091 -17.66 30.25 -11.38
N THR A 1092 -18.51 30.92 -12.16
CA THR A 1092 -18.11 31.98 -13.11
C THR A 1092 -18.75 33.35 -12.89
N ASP A 1093 -19.97 33.45 -12.36
CA ASP A 1093 -20.57 34.69 -11.80
C ASP A 1093 -21.63 34.33 -10.74
N PRO A 1094 -21.26 34.14 -9.46
CA PRO A 1094 -22.16 33.60 -8.45
C PRO A 1094 -23.31 34.58 -8.08
N ARG A 1095 -23.06 35.89 -8.20
CA ARG A 1095 -23.99 36.97 -7.82
C ARG A 1095 -25.33 36.96 -8.57
N THR A 1096 -25.32 36.57 -9.84
CA THR A 1096 -26.52 36.54 -10.69
C THR A 1096 -27.02 35.12 -10.95
N THR A 1097 -26.52 34.17 -10.15
CA THR A 1097 -26.82 32.74 -10.25
C THR A 1097 -27.11 32.19 -8.85
N VAL A 1098 -26.21 31.43 -8.21
CA VAL A 1098 -26.45 30.77 -6.91
C VAL A 1098 -26.92 31.72 -5.79
N CYS A 1099 -26.37 32.94 -5.72
CA CYS A 1099 -26.82 33.92 -4.73
C CYS A 1099 -28.26 34.40 -4.95
N GLN A 1100 -28.74 34.39 -6.19
CA GLN A 1100 -30.11 34.78 -6.57
C GLN A 1100 -31.10 33.61 -6.60
N GLY A 1101 -30.61 32.36 -6.51
CA GLY A 1101 -31.45 31.19 -6.28
C GLY A 1101 -31.90 31.10 -4.83
N CYS A 1102 -30.97 31.22 -3.88
CA CYS A 1102 -31.29 31.09 -2.44
C CYS A 1102 -31.91 32.35 -1.81
N HIS A 1103 -31.54 33.55 -2.27
CA HIS A 1103 -31.97 34.82 -1.66
C HIS A 1103 -31.87 36.01 -2.65
N ASP A 1104 -32.04 37.26 -2.19
CA ASP A 1104 -31.76 38.47 -3.00
C ASP A 1104 -30.23 38.74 -3.08
N ASP A 1105 -29.79 39.83 -3.75
CA ASP A 1105 -28.36 40.18 -3.92
C ASP A 1105 -27.67 40.71 -2.63
N GLU A 1106 -27.55 39.83 -1.62
CA GLU A 1106 -26.89 40.11 -0.33
C GLU A 1106 -25.35 39.97 -0.39
N TRP A 1107 -24.76 40.01 -1.60
CA TRP A 1107 -23.31 40.09 -1.84
C TRP A 1107 -22.61 41.20 -1.01
N GLN A 1108 -23.35 42.26 -0.65
CA GLN A 1108 -22.83 43.34 0.16
C GLN A 1108 -22.57 42.96 1.63
N GLU A 1109 -23.18 41.91 2.14
CA GLU A 1109 -23.05 41.47 3.54
C GLU A 1109 -21.89 40.47 3.75
N VAL A 1110 -21.45 39.80 2.68
CA VAL A 1110 -20.29 38.88 2.69
C VAL A 1110 -19.04 39.54 3.30
N ALA A 1111 -18.54 38.92 4.38
CA ALA A 1111 -17.40 39.35 5.19
C ALA A 1111 -16.63 38.13 5.74
N CYS A 1112 -15.49 38.35 6.39
CA CYS A 1112 -14.68 37.26 7.00
C CYS A 1112 -14.69 37.23 8.53
N ASN A 1113 -15.24 38.27 9.18
CA ASN A 1113 -15.13 38.50 10.62
C ASN A 1113 -16.47 39.04 11.17
N GLY A 1114 -16.77 38.76 12.44
CA GLY A 1114 -18.02 39.18 13.07
C GLY A 1114 -19.20 38.27 12.74
N GLU A 1115 -20.42 38.75 13.01
CA GLU A 1115 -21.69 38.04 12.77
C GLU A 1115 -21.84 37.70 11.28
N ASP A 1116 -21.82 38.71 10.41
CA ASP A 1116 -21.85 38.59 8.95
C ASP A 1116 -20.76 37.64 8.40
N GLY A 1117 -19.58 37.60 9.05
CA GLY A 1117 -18.47 36.73 8.67
C GLY A 1117 -18.63 35.27 9.12
N ARG A 1118 -19.32 35.02 10.22
CA ARG A 1118 -19.71 33.67 10.66
C ARG A 1118 -20.83 33.14 9.78
N GLU A 1119 -21.86 33.96 9.52
CA GLU A 1119 -22.97 33.60 8.62
C GLU A 1119 -22.48 33.33 7.21
N TRP A 1120 -21.52 34.11 6.69
CA TRP A 1120 -20.85 33.75 5.43
C TRP A 1120 -20.21 32.36 5.54
N LYS A 1121 -19.28 32.12 6.49
CA LYS A 1121 -18.59 30.84 6.66
C LYS A 1121 -19.49 29.60 6.81
N LEU A 1122 -20.68 29.76 7.39
CA LEU A 1122 -21.69 28.68 7.43
C LEU A 1122 -22.14 28.20 6.05
N HIS A 1123 -22.07 29.03 5.01
CA HIS A 1123 -22.40 28.62 3.63
C HIS A 1123 -21.47 27.51 3.11
N LEU A 1124 -20.21 27.46 3.56
CA LEU A 1124 -19.31 26.37 3.22
C LEU A 1124 -19.45 25.19 4.20
N ALA A 1125 -19.54 25.47 5.51
CA ALA A 1125 -19.70 24.46 6.56
C ALA A 1125 -20.98 23.62 6.41
N GLU A 1126 -22.06 24.20 5.88
CA GLU A 1126 -23.32 23.52 5.61
C GLU A 1126 -23.47 23.08 4.14
N GLY A 1127 -22.52 23.43 3.27
CA GLY A 1127 -22.54 23.03 1.86
C GLY A 1127 -23.57 23.79 1.00
N ARG A 1128 -24.02 24.97 1.44
CA ARG A 1128 -24.87 25.88 0.64
C ARG A 1128 -24.15 26.35 -0.63
N VAL A 1129 -22.81 26.40 -0.61
CA VAL A 1129 -21.95 26.67 -1.78
C VAL A 1129 -20.80 25.67 -1.85
N SER A 1130 -20.22 25.51 -3.05
CA SER A 1130 -18.99 24.74 -3.26
C SER A 1130 -17.74 25.53 -2.88
N GLU A 1131 -16.61 24.85 -2.70
CA GLU A 1131 -15.32 25.47 -2.37
C GLU A 1131 -14.86 26.48 -3.44
N SER A 1132 -15.06 26.17 -4.72
CA SER A 1132 -14.70 27.08 -5.82
C SER A 1132 -15.55 28.36 -5.86
N VAL A 1133 -16.84 28.27 -5.52
CA VAL A 1133 -17.71 29.44 -5.34
C VAL A 1133 -17.29 30.23 -4.11
N TRP A 1134 -17.04 29.55 -2.98
CA TRP A 1134 -16.58 30.17 -1.74
C TRP A 1134 -15.32 31.01 -1.95
N GLU A 1135 -14.30 30.43 -2.57
CA GLU A 1135 -13.01 31.08 -2.83
C GLU A 1135 -13.18 32.28 -3.77
N HIS A 1136 -13.97 32.13 -4.85
CA HIS A 1136 -14.27 33.23 -5.79
C HIS A 1136 -14.99 34.40 -5.12
N VAL A 1137 -16.09 34.11 -4.41
CA VAL A 1137 -16.93 35.11 -3.73
C VAL A 1137 -16.09 35.87 -2.69
N SER A 1138 -15.38 35.13 -1.83
CA SER A 1138 -14.57 35.71 -0.76
C SER A 1138 -13.44 36.58 -1.32
N MET A 1139 -12.75 36.14 -2.37
CA MET A 1139 -11.64 36.89 -2.98
C MET A 1139 -12.09 38.19 -3.65
N ASP A 1140 -13.13 38.19 -4.49
CA ASP A 1140 -13.60 39.42 -5.16
C ASP A 1140 -14.28 40.39 -4.18
N ARG A 1141 -14.92 39.88 -3.12
CA ARG A 1141 -15.58 40.72 -2.12
C ARG A 1141 -14.64 41.31 -1.07
N THR A 1142 -13.66 40.54 -0.60
CA THR A 1142 -12.84 40.86 0.59
C THR A 1142 -11.35 40.99 0.31
N GLY A 1143 -10.85 40.44 -0.80
CA GLY A 1143 -9.43 40.30 -1.08
C GLY A 1143 -8.74 39.15 -0.34
N SER A 1144 -9.51 38.20 0.22
CA SER A 1144 -9.03 37.00 0.93
C SER A 1144 -10.04 35.86 0.81
N THR A 1145 -9.61 34.63 1.07
CA THR A 1145 -10.46 33.42 1.20
C THR A 1145 -11.20 33.33 2.55
N CYS A 1146 -11.18 34.40 3.36
CA CYS A 1146 -11.78 34.47 4.69
C CYS A 1146 -11.28 33.43 5.71
N GLY A 1147 -10.06 32.91 5.54
CA GLY A 1147 -9.43 31.93 6.43
C GLY A 1147 -9.56 30.48 5.97
N TRP A 1148 -10.34 30.24 4.90
CA TRP A 1148 -10.26 29.02 4.10
C TRP A 1148 -8.92 28.95 3.39
#